data_AF-A0A8C9WE17-F1
#
_entry.id   AF-A0A8C9WE17-F1
#
_cell.length_a   1.000
_cell.length_b   1.000
_cell.length_c   1.000
_cell.angle_alpha   90.00
_cell.angle_beta   90.00
_cell.angle_gamma   90.00
#
_symmetry.space_group_name_H-M   'P 1'
#
loop_
_entity.id
_entity.type
_entity.pdbx_description
1 polymer ?
#
loop_
_entity_poly.entity_id
_entity_poly.type
_entity_poly.pdbx_seq_one_letter_code
_entity_poly.pdbx_strand_id
1 'polypeptide(L)'
;MLSKISAILATQRLQSRIGKLKEQKCRLPAHGLWENSERSVPLSYNPLQLCVSSSLFLCELQGPSVEPEANSTETLSTEDSVALPPSLTPSIIFSHSEVASESPAKPSCNGGSESPEDTNPYDTECSRKLISEMHRSISHESLLDELESELLSCQFSSEPNMERPSNGLQKDQNSMAMFEKCVQYKYSQQEKAIKRLLDENQQHQELILGICSEKDTMKEELKRRMETEQQHLDTIRKMEARVEELGRELKAARDKMVQQESSSKTTMQQLQREMSYRLEQASRKCEEARQEKEAMVMKYVRGEKEALDLRRDKEQLERKLREASREVEKQALRGNQLAQDKGRLQQLNDAKESEVARLTRELEKMKEEVNSHLIKVKWAQNKLKSEADAHKETKDKLRETTFKLTQAKEEADQIRKNCQEMIKTYQESEEIKSNELDAKLRETRGELAKHKQEQTDQLEMHRAKLKELEDLKRTFKEGMDELQTLRTKVKCLEDERPRTEEELNNYREIINRQKAQIQSQKDQLSIVQQLEDQHHRDEQEMSSLKEEVENLNVQMADLQRDIQGSRAREAELLGFTEKLTSKNAQLQSEVNALQARLDCMSVASRELQDQRFFQSNVHLCEYRLQREEHLRQEEVQTLQTQRTALQVEIAQLQTRVDELRDELATQKRKQAANIKDLTKQLVQARKKLEQVENGGCDREASSMGSRSSSSGSLSARAGGMDERLTDSHSGPPPADSFPEVDKAVLVDRIVRLQKAHARKNEKIEFMEDHIKQLVEEIRKKTKIIQSYVLREESGALSSEASDFNKAHLSRRGGIMASLYTSHPADSGLTLELSLEINRKLQAVLEDTLLKNITLKENLQTLGAEIERLINRQHELEDRAKRK
;
A
#
# COMPACT_ATOMS: atom_id res chain seq x y z
N MET A 1 40.20 98.85 -33.48
CA MET A 1 41.36 98.43 -32.66
C MET A 1 41.09 98.34 -31.15
N LEU A 2 40.20 99.14 -30.55
CA LEU A 2 39.99 99.20 -29.09
C LEU A 2 39.79 97.84 -28.37
N SER A 3 39.15 96.85 -29.01
CA SER A 3 38.95 95.52 -28.43
C SER A 3 40.24 94.75 -28.08
N LYS A 4 41.35 94.96 -28.83
CA LYS A 4 42.65 94.32 -28.50
C LYS A 4 43.39 94.96 -27.32
N ILE A 5 43.02 96.18 -26.91
CA ILE A 5 43.69 96.88 -25.79
C ILE A 5 43.10 96.43 -24.44
N SER A 6 41.78 96.17 -24.38
CA SER A 6 41.11 95.72 -23.15
C SER A 6 41.61 94.36 -22.65
N ALA A 7 41.87 93.41 -23.56
CA ALA A 7 42.35 92.06 -23.22
C ALA A 7 43.76 92.05 -22.58
N ILE A 8 44.62 93.02 -22.93
CA ILE A 8 45.99 93.14 -22.41
C ILE A 8 45.98 93.78 -21.01
N LEU A 9 45.10 94.75 -20.77
CA LEU A 9 44.94 95.38 -19.45
C LEU A 9 44.30 94.45 -18.41
N ALA A 10 43.47 93.49 -18.84
CA ALA A 10 42.91 92.47 -17.96
C ALA A 10 43.98 91.48 -17.43
N THR A 11 44.90 91.06 -18.29
CA THR A 11 45.96 90.08 -17.93
C THR A 11 47.04 90.68 -17.03
N GLN A 12 47.44 91.93 -17.24
CA GLN A 12 48.44 92.60 -16.40
C GLN A 12 47.99 92.87 -14.96
N ARG A 13 46.68 92.94 -14.67
CA ARG A 13 46.18 93.20 -13.30
C ARG A 13 46.16 91.97 -12.38
N LEU A 14 46.18 90.74 -12.92
CA LEU A 14 46.15 89.52 -12.11
C LEU A 14 47.54 89.02 -11.68
N GLN A 15 48.59 89.18 -12.51
CA GLN A 15 49.95 88.79 -12.13
C GLN A 15 50.58 89.71 -11.06
N SER A 16 50.09 90.95 -10.90
CA SER A 16 50.69 91.94 -9.99
C SER A 16 50.32 91.75 -8.50
N ARG A 17 49.41 90.82 -8.16
CA ARG A 17 48.88 90.65 -6.78
C ARG A 17 49.32 89.38 -6.04
N ILE A 18 50.12 88.52 -6.67
CA ILE A 18 50.58 87.24 -6.10
C ILE A 18 52.11 87.21 -5.85
N GLY A 19 52.90 88.09 -6.49
CA GLY A 19 54.34 87.92 -6.58
C GLY A 19 55.23 88.58 -5.51
N LYS A 20 54.77 89.57 -4.73
CA LYS A 20 55.67 90.41 -3.90
C LYS A 20 55.07 90.89 -2.57
N LEU A 21 55.09 90.05 -1.53
CA LEU A 21 55.21 90.51 -0.12
C LEU A 21 55.69 89.41 0.86
N LYS A 22 56.58 88.53 0.42
CA LYS A 22 57.58 87.91 1.31
C LYS A 22 58.87 88.71 1.16
N GLU A 23 59.35 89.34 2.23
CA GLU A 23 60.71 89.17 2.78
C GLU A 23 61.06 90.18 3.89
N GLN A 24 61.47 89.62 5.05
CA GLN A 24 62.38 90.20 6.06
C GLN A 24 61.93 91.49 6.81
N LYS A 25 62.43 91.82 8.02
CA LYS A 25 63.64 91.34 8.71
C LYS A 25 63.57 91.40 10.26
N CYS A 26 64.04 90.32 10.90
CA CYS A 26 64.66 90.16 12.23
C CYS A 26 64.16 90.93 13.49
N ARG A 27 63.98 90.17 14.59
CA ARG A 27 64.85 90.26 15.79
C ARG A 27 64.85 88.94 16.61
N LEU A 28 65.99 88.69 17.29
CA LEU A 28 66.32 87.62 18.27
C LEU A 28 66.58 88.32 19.64
N PRO A 29 66.93 87.66 20.79
CA PRO A 29 67.45 86.29 20.98
C PRO A 29 66.97 85.49 22.24
N ALA A 30 67.57 84.28 22.41
CA ALA A 30 67.83 83.54 23.67
C ALA A 30 66.64 82.80 24.37
N HIS A 31 66.83 81.78 25.24
CA HIS A 31 68.05 81.19 25.84
C HIS A 31 67.84 79.71 26.31
N GLY A 32 68.78 78.77 26.00
CA GLY A 32 69.01 77.48 26.71
C GLY A 32 67.94 76.37 26.70
N LEU A 33 68.18 75.11 27.14
CA LEU A 33 69.40 74.30 27.39
C LEU A 33 69.00 72.80 27.52
N TRP A 34 69.72 71.88 26.83
CA TRP A 34 70.04 70.47 27.24
C TRP A 34 68.86 69.45 27.35
N GLU A 35 69.02 68.11 27.26
CA GLU A 35 70.20 67.23 27.07
C GLU A 35 69.85 65.86 26.42
N ASN A 36 70.83 65.22 25.75
CA ASN A 36 71.06 63.76 25.57
C ASN A 36 69.99 62.80 24.95
N SER A 37 70.32 61.56 24.49
CA SER A 37 71.48 60.92 23.80
C SER A 37 71.26 59.38 23.84
N GLU A 38 71.68 58.51 22.91
CA GLU A 38 72.04 58.60 21.47
C GLU A 38 72.16 57.14 20.91
N ARG A 39 72.29 56.95 19.57
CA ARG A 39 72.83 55.73 18.88
C ARG A 39 72.02 54.41 18.95
N SER A 40 72.17 53.40 18.07
CA SER A 40 72.98 53.18 16.84
C SER A 40 72.23 52.14 15.94
N VAL A 41 72.10 52.20 14.60
CA VAL A 41 73.06 52.21 13.45
C VAL A 41 73.27 50.78 12.83
N PRO A 42 73.38 50.61 11.48
CA PRO A 42 72.61 49.58 10.75
C PRO A 42 73.41 48.77 9.68
N LEU A 43 72.82 48.50 8.49
CA LEU A 43 73.36 47.87 7.25
C LEU A 43 73.32 46.30 7.23
N SER A 44 73.37 45.56 6.10
CA SER A 44 73.65 45.86 4.67
C SER A 44 73.03 44.84 3.68
N TYR A 45 72.77 45.23 2.41
CA TYR A 45 73.00 44.50 1.12
C TYR A 45 72.45 43.05 0.89
N ASN A 46 72.20 42.52 -0.33
CA ASN A 46 71.77 43.00 -1.67
C ASN A 46 71.27 41.76 -2.52
N PRO A 47 70.99 41.78 -3.86
CA PRO A 47 69.99 40.88 -4.49
C PRO A 47 70.54 39.79 -5.46
N LEU A 48 69.69 39.33 -6.41
CA LEU A 48 69.86 38.31 -7.49
C LEU A 48 69.47 36.86 -7.06
N GLN A 49 68.93 35.95 -7.89
CA GLN A 49 68.42 36.03 -9.28
C GLN A 49 67.40 34.92 -9.64
N LEU A 50 66.56 35.19 -10.66
CA LEU A 50 65.98 34.32 -11.71
C LEU A 50 65.57 32.81 -11.48
N CYS A 51 64.29 32.55 -11.78
CA CYS A 51 63.77 31.56 -12.78
C CYS A 51 63.70 30.02 -12.57
N VAL A 52 62.50 29.50 -12.96
CA VAL A 52 62.22 28.34 -13.87
C VAL A 52 62.09 26.90 -13.28
N SER A 53 60.81 26.52 -13.11
CA SER A 53 60.14 25.30 -13.63
C SER A 53 60.38 23.87 -13.09
N SER A 54 59.28 23.11 -13.15
CA SER A 54 59.14 21.65 -13.41
C SER A 54 59.43 20.60 -12.31
N SER A 55 58.33 20.15 -11.69
CA SER A 55 57.74 18.79 -11.85
C SER A 55 58.46 17.49 -11.43
N LEU A 56 57.62 16.56 -10.92
CA LEU A 56 57.66 15.07 -10.94
C LEU A 56 58.37 14.24 -9.84
N PHE A 57 57.50 13.64 -8.98
CA PHE A 57 57.35 12.18 -8.71
C PHE A 57 58.18 11.39 -7.66
N LEU A 58 57.55 10.29 -7.18
CA LEU A 58 58.05 9.14 -6.37
C LEU A 58 58.44 9.46 -4.89
N CYS A 59 57.72 8.97 -3.88
CA CYS A 59 57.77 7.62 -3.22
C CYS A 59 58.82 7.55 -2.06
N GLU A 60 58.73 6.70 -1.03
CA GLU A 60 57.90 5.50 -0.74
C GLU A 60 57.89 5.16 0.79
N LEU A 61 56.98 4.27 1.25
CA LEU A 61 57.05 3.43 2.49
C LEU A 61 57.04 4.17 3.88
N GLN A 62 56.72 3.56 5.04
CA GLN A 62 56.36 2.17 5.42
C GLN A 62 55.42 2.10 6.66
N GLY A 63 54.71 0.97 6.88
CA GLY A 63 54.04 0.58 8.15
C GLY A 63 55.03 -0.07 9.17
N PRO A 64 54.61 -0.59 10.36
CA PRO A 64 53.46 -1.50 10.63
C PRO A 64 52.44 -0.94 11.67
N SER A 65 51.21 -1.45 11.91
CA SER A 65 50.57 -2.79 11.94
C SER A 65 50.61 -3.52 13.31
N VAL A 66 49.43 -3.89 13.84
CA VAL A 66 49.03 -5.14 14.56
C VAL A 66 47.50 -5.09 14.78
N GLU A 67 46.82 -6.24 14.65
CA GLU A 67 45.36 -6.47 14.80
C GLU A 67 45.09 -7.37 16.05
N PRO A 68 44.10 -8.31 16.13
CA PRO A 68 42.78 -8.46 15.48
C PRO A 68 41.60 -8.82 16.43
N GLU A 69 40.37 -8.74 15.90
CA GLU A 69 39.38 -9.85 15.73
C GLU A 69 38.02 -9.21 15.36
N ALA A 70 37.52 -9.35 14.13
CA ALA A 70 36.78 -10.50 13.56
C ALA A 70 35.26 -10.44 13.90
N ASN A 71 34.34 -10.79 12.99
CA ASN A 71 34.48 -11.60 11.78
C ASN A 71 33.46 -11.27 10.67
N SER A 72 33.81 -11.58 9.41
CA SER A 72 32.94 -12.03 8.27
C SER A 72 31.66 -11.23 7.86
N THR A 73 31.36 -10.98 6.57
CA THR A 73 32.00 -11.34 5.28
C THR A 73 31.46 -10.49 4.11
N GLU A 74 32.32 -10.27 3.10
CA GLU A 74 32.07 -10.09 1.64
C GLU A 74 31.08 -8.99 1.15
N THR A 75 31.39 -8.00 0.28
CA THR A 75 32.37 -7.77 -0.84
C THR A 75 32.01 -8.48 -2.16
N LEU A 76 32.01 -7.86 -3.36
CA LEU A 76 32.07 -6.43 -3.81
C LEU A 76 31.79 -6.36 -5.34
N SER A 77 31.43 -5.18 -5.89
CA SER A 77 31.80 -4.69 -7.25
C SER A 77 31.26 -5.45 -8.50
N THR A 78 31.19 -4.91 -9.74
CA THR A 78 31.48 -3.57 -10.31
C THR A 78 30.61 -3.29 -11.57
N GLU A 79 30.80 -2.11 -12.17
CA GLU A 79 30.66 -1.67 -13.59
C GLU A 79 30.60 -2.79 -14.68
N ASP A 80 30.07 -2.60 -15.90
CA ASP A 80 30.29 -1.46 -16.82
C ASP A 80 29.23 -1.34 -17.97
N SER A 81 29.59 -0.81 -19.15
CA SER A 81 28.71 -0.10 -20.10
C SER A 81 28.80 -0.55 -21.58
N VAL A 82 27.69 -0.35 -22.33
CA VAL A 82 27.61 -0.11 -23.80
C VAL A 82 27.79 -1.29 -24.81
N ALA A 83 27.02 -1.18 -25.92
CA ALA A 83 27.16 -1.79 -27.28
C ALA A 83 26.17 -2.90 -27.74
N LEU A 84 25.92 -2.92 -29.06
CA LEU A 84 25.22 -3.93 -29.90
C LEU A 84 26.23 -4.45 -30.97
N PRO A 85 25.95 -5.47 -31.84
CA PRO A 85 24.79 -6.37 -32.04
C PRO A 85 25.29 -7.85 -31.90
N PRO A 86 25.07 -8.89 -32.77
CA PRO A 86 24.06 -9.18 -33.82
C PRO A 86 23.48 -10.64 -33.90
N SER A 87 22.30 -10.73 -34.52
CA SER A 87 21.81 -11.78 -35.45
C SER A 87 21.65 -13.29 -35.07
N LEU A 88 20.52 -13.83 -35.54
CA LEU A 88 20.19 -15.24 -35.88
C LEU A 88 19.75 -16.22 -34.76
N THR A 89 18.96 -17.21 -35.22
CA THR A 89 18.21 -18.27 -34.51
C THR A 89 18.90 -19.65 -34.72
N PRO A 90 18.40 -20.84 -34.28
CA PRO A 90 17.13 -21.18 -33.60
C PRO A 90 17.22 -22.21 -32.43
N SER A 91 16.05 -22.67 -31.94
CA SER A 91 15.76 -24.04 -31.40
C SER A 91 15.35 -24.18 -29.92
N ILE A 92 14.04 -24.32 -29.68
CA ILE A 92 13.38 -25.03 -28.55
C ILE A 92 12.15 -25.70 -29.20
N ILE A 93 12.07 -27.03 -29.39
CA ILE A 93 11.84 -28.14 -28.44
C ILE A 93 10.36 -28.26 -27.98
N PHE A 94 9.70 -29.34 -28.45
CA PHE A 94 8.45 -29.98 -27.97
C PHE A 94 7.13 -29.18 -28.07
N SER A 95 5.93 -29.80 -28.21
CA SER A 95 5.54 -31.12 -28.78
C SER A 95 4.01 -31.29 -28.76
N HIS A 96 3.38 -31.63 -29.91
CA HIS A 96 2.00 -32.20 -30.04
C HIS A 96 0.81 -31.38 -29.44
N SER A 97 -0.48 -31.59 -29.74
CA SER A 97 -1.27 -31.91 -30.96
C SER A 97 -2.72 -31.40 -30.64
N GLU A 98 -3.69 -31.12 -31.53
CA GLU A 98 -4.08 -31.73 -32.81
C GLU A 98 -4.79 -30.75 -33.78
N VAL A 99 -4.65 -31.05 -35.08
CA VAL A 99 -5.67 -31.10 -36.16
C VAL A 99 -6.66 -29.94 -36.41
N ALA A 100 -6.60 -29.41 -37.65
CA ALA A 100 -7.76 -28.98 -38.43
C ALA A 100 -7.53 -29.21 -39.94
N SER A 101 -8.63 -29.23 -40.72
CA SER A 101 -8.72 -29.17 -42.21
C SER A 101 -8.29 -30.40 -43.06
N GLU A 102 -9.32 -30.94 -43.74
CA GLU A 102 -9.39 -31.32 -45.18
C GLU A 102 -8.81 -32.65 -45.73
N SER A 103 -9.48 -33.10 -46.80
CA SER A 103 -9.40 -34.38 -47.53
C SER A 103 -8.75 -34.16 -48.92
N PRO A 104 -8.78 -35.08 -49.93
CA PRO A 104 -9.17 -36.50 -49.94
C PRO A 104 -8.20 -37.46 -50.69
N ALA A 105 -8.23 -38.76 -50.37
CA ALA A 105 -7.69 -39.83 -51.22
C ALA A 105 -8.36 -41.20 -50.96
N LYS A 106 -8.33 -42.11 -51.95
CA LYS A 106 -8.82 -43.50 -51.85
C LYS A 106 -7.75 -44.44 -51.25
N PRO A 107 -8.16 -45.47 -50.50
CA PRO A 107 -7.97 -46.85 -50.98
C PRO A 107 -9.31 -47.64 -50.90
N SER A 108 -9.59 -48.71 -51.66
CA SER A 108 -8.81 -49.85 -52.16
C SER A 108 -8.55 -50.93 -51.08
N CYS A 109 -8.99 -52.16 -51.37
CA CYS A 109 -9.18 -53.26 -50.43
C CYS A 109 -7.89 -54.04 -50.13
N ASN A 110 -7.82 -54.69 -48.97
CA ASN A 110 -7.86 -56.17 -48.90
C ASN A 110 -7.80 -56.73 -47.46
N GLY A 111 -8.32 -57.95 -47.30
CA GLY A 111 -8.30 -58.74 -46.06
C GLY A 111 -9.72 -59.01 -45.51
N GLY A 112 -10.18 -60.26 -45.32
CA GLY A 112 -9.55 -61.54 -45.67
C GLY A 112 -9.93 -62.71 -44.77
N SER A 113 -11.22 -63.08 -44.72
CA SER A 113 -11.79 -64.23 -43.98
C SER A 113 -13.28 -64.34 -44.37
N GLU A 114 -13.94 -65.48 -44.54
CA GLU A 114 -13.56 -66.89 -44.74
C GLU A 114 -14.69 -67.55 -45.59
N SER A 115 -14.47 -68.73 -46.17
CA SER A 115 -15.43 -69.40 -47.07
C SER A 115 -16.63 -70.04 -46.34
N PRO A 116 -17.80 -70.10 -47.00
CA PRO A 116 -18.39 -71.42 -47.28
C PRO A 116 -18.67 -71.64 -48.77
N GLU A 117 -19.05 -72.88 -49.12
CA GLU A 117 -19.10 -73.40 -50.49
C GLU A 117 -20.38 -73.02 -51.25
N ASP A 118 -20.26 -72.59 -52.52
CA ASP A 118 -21.38 -72.37 -53.45
C ASP A 118 -22.02 -73.71 -53.87
N THR A 119 -22.84 -74.27 -52.97
CA THR A 119 -23.73 -75.40 -53.30
C THR A 119 -24.94 -74.84 -54.06
N ASN A 120 -25.05 -75.20 -55.35
CA ASN A 120 -26.12 -74.72 -56.22
C ASN A 120 -27.52 -74.97 -55.60
N PRO A 121 -28.33 -73.93 -55.30
CA PRO A 121 -29.57 -74.06 -54.53
C PRO A 121 -30.70 -74.83 -55.23
N TYR A 122 -30.50 -75.29 -56.46
CA TYR A 122 -31.41 -76.18 -57.19
C TYR A 122 -31.08 -77.67 -57.05
N ASP A 123 -29.91 -78.05 -56.50
CA ASP A 123 -29.49 -79.46 -56.40
C ASP A 123 -30.02 -80.13 -55.10
N THR A 124 -31.31 -80.43 -55.09
CA THR A 124 -31.97 -81.10 -53.97
C THR A 124 -31.80 -82.61 -54.00
N GLU A 125 -32.00 -83.29 -52.87
CA GLU A 125 -32.00 -84.76 -52.83
C GLU A 125 -33.12 -85.38 -53.68
N CYS A 126 -34.26 -84.69 -53.82
CA CYS A 126 -35.34 -85.07 -54.74
C CYS A 126 -34.85 -85.05 -56.20
N SER A 127 -34.18 -83.97 -56.61
CA SER A 127 -33.58 -83.81 -57.94
C SER A 127 -32.58 -84.93 -58.26
N ARG A 128 -31.71 -85.28 -57.30
CA ARG A 128 -30.74 -86.38 -57.47
C ARG A 128 -31.41 -87.76 -57.53
N LYS A 129 -32.50 -87.98 -56.79
CA LYS A 129 -33.30 -89.21 -56.87
C LYS A 129 -33.97 -89.35 -58.25
N LEU A 130 -34.68 -88.33 -58.70
CA LEU A 130 -35.37 -88.32 -60.01
C LEU A 130 -34.40 -88.61 -61.17
N ILE A 131 -33.22 -87.97 -61.17
CA ILE A 131 -32.18 -88.20 -62.19
C ILE A 131 -31.62 -89.62 -62.12
N SER A 132 -31.47 -90.19 -60.91
CA SER A 132 -31.03 -91.59 -60.74
C SER A 132 -32.08 -92.60 -61.24
N GLU A 133 -33.36 -92.27 -61.10
CA GLU A 133 -34.50 -93.10 -61.50
C GLU A 133 -34.72 -93.09 -63.02
N MET A 134 -34.53 -91.93 -63.66
CA MET A 134 -34.47 -91.80 -65.13
C MET A 134 -33.31 -92.60 -65.75
N HIS A 135 -32.10 -92.56 -65.17
CA HIS A 135 -30.98 -93.37 -65.69
C HIS A 135 -31.19 -94.87 -65.51
N ARG A 136 -32.01 -95.29 -64.53
CA ARG A 136 -32.32 -96.70 -64.26
C ARG A 136 -33.43 -97.29 -65.15
N SER A 137 -34.18 -96.43 -65.85
CA SER A 137 -35.32 -96.83 -66.69
C SER A 137 -35.01 -96.88 -68.19
N ILE A 138 -33.75 -96.61 -68.60
CA ILE A 138 -33.31 -96.60 -70.00
C ILE A 138 -32.17 -97.61 -70.22
N SER A 139 -32.49 -98.91 -70.22
CA SER A 139 -31.60 -99.98 -70.70
C SER A 139 -32.30 -100.78 -71.80
N HIS A 140 -31.94 -100.49 -73.06
CA HIS A 140 -32.71 -100.89 -74.25
C HIS A 140 -32.71 -102.40 -74.60
N GLU A 141 -31.92 -103.24 -73.92
CA GLU A 141 -31.79 -104.66 -74.26
C GLU A 141 -33.09 -105.46 -74.04
N SER A 142 -33.79 -105.21 -72.91
CA SER A 142 -35.00 -105.98 -72.56
C SER A 142 -36.17 -105.85 -73.55
N LEU A 143 -36.15 -104.86 -74.44
CA LEU A 143 -37.18 -104.67 -75.47
C LEU A 143 -36.83 -105.38 -76.79
N LEU A 144 -35.57 -105.79 -76.97
CA LEU A 144 -35.12 -106.54 -78.15
C LEU A 144 -35.40 -108.03 -77.99
N ASP A 145 -35.22 -108.58 -76.79
CA ASP A 145 -35.61 -109.96 -76.45
C ASP A 145 -37.10 -110.23 -76.69
N GLU A 146 -37.97 -109.27 -76.37
CA GLU A 146 -39.44 -109.39 -76.56
C GLU A 146 -39.85 -109.33 -78.04
N LEU A 147 -39.04 -108.69 -78.92
CA LEU A 147 -39.27 -108.63 -80.36
C LEU A 147 -38.69 -109.82 -81.13
N GLU A 148 -37.50 -110.32 -80.76
CA GLU A 148 -36.90 -111.50 -81.40
C GLU A 148 -37.72 -112.77 -81.10
N SER A 149 -38.32 -112.85 -79.91
CA SER A 149 -39.18 -113.96 -79.50
C SER A 149 -40.58 -113.96 -80.15
N GLU A 150 -41.19 -112.81 -80.49
CA GLU A 150 -42.40 -112.80 -81.34
C GLU A 150 -42.06 -113.17 -82.80
N LEU A 151 -40.93 -112.72 -83.36
CA LEU A 151 -40.54 -113.00 -84.76
C LEU A 151 -40.32 -114.49 -85.05
N LEU A 152 -39.79 -115.25 -84.11
CA LEU A 152 -39.59 -116.71 -84.24
C LEU A 152 -40.89 -117.52 -84.12
N SER A 153 -42.02 -116.90 -83.73
CA SER A 153 -43.29 -117.61 -83.49
C SER A 153 -44.17 -117.84 -84.72
N CYS A 154 -43.80 -117.29 -85.89
CA CYS A 154 -44.64 -117.25 -87.09
C CYS A 154 -43.95 -117.77 -88.36
N GLN A 155 -43.91 -119.10 -88.56
CA GLN A 155 -43.57 -119.74 -89.84
C GLN A 155 -44.48 -120.95 -90.16
N PHE A 156 -44.47 -121.37 -91.42
CA PHE A 156 -45.46 -122.24 -92.12
C PHE A 156 -46.81 -121.55 -92.41
N SER A 157 -47.39 -121.60 -93.62
CA SER A 157 -46.92 -122.16 -94.91
C SER A 157 -47.51 -121.39 -96.10
N SER A 158 -46.84 -121.43 -97.26
CA SER A 158 -47.13 -120.61 -98.44
C SER A 158 -47.81 -121.36 -99.61
N GLU A 159 -48.11 -120.61 -100.67
CA GLU A 159 -48.73 -120.97 -101.97
C GLU A 159 -50.26 -121.18 -102.01
N PRO A 160 -50.96 -120.63 -103.03
CA PRO A 160 -52.39 -120.79 -103.22
C PRO A 160 -52.73 -121.88 -104.23
N ASN A 161 -53.75 -122.69 -103.96
CA ASN A 161 -54.43 -123.44 -105.03
C ASN A 161 -55.95 -123.42 -104.86
N MET A 162 -56.64 -123.51 -105.99
CA MET A 162 -58.09 -123.63 -106.08
C MET A 162 -58.56 -124.92 -105.37
N GLU A 163 -59.66 -124.83 -104.64
CA GLU A 163 -60.88 -125.47 -105.14
C GLU A 163 -62.16 -124.89 -104.53
N ARG A 164 -63.25 -125.07 -105.26
CA ARG A 164 -64.59 -124.62 -104.89
C ARG A 164 -65.57 -125.79 -105.03
N PRO A 165 -66.10 -126.33 -103.93
CA PRO A 165 -67.43 -126.91 -103.91
C PRO A 165 -68.39 -125.85 -103.29
N SER A 166 -69.59 -125.59 -103.81
CA SER A 166 -70.62 -126.51 -104.28
C SER A 166 -71.16 -127.40 -103.16
N ASN A 167 -72.48 -127.54 -103.11
CA ASN A 167 -73.25 -128.15 -102.01
C ASN A 167 -72.68 -129.48 -101.44
N GLY A 168 -72.41 -129.53 -100.12
CA GLY A 168 -72.64 -130.76 -99.34
C GLY A 168 -71.57 -131.23 -98.33
N LEU A 169 -72.02 -131.38 -97.07
CA LEU A 169 -71.77 -132.50 -96.14
C LEU A 169 -70.33 -132.95 -95.74
N GLN A 170 -70.10 -132.97 -94.41
CA GLN A 170 -69.15 -133.82 -93.64
C GLN A 170 -67.64 -133.51 -93.81
N LYS A 171 -66.74 -133.85 -92.88
CA LYS A 171 -66.78 -134.05 -91.39
C LYS A 171 -65.30 -134.09 -90.93
N ASP A 172 -64.88 -133.26 -89.97
CA ASP A 172 -63.98 -133.72 -88.88
C ASP A 172 -63.78 -132.64 -87.80
N GLN A 173 -63.33 -133.04 -86.60
CA GLN A 173 -63.46 -132.24 -85.38
C GLN A 173 -62.21 -131.45 -84.93
N ASN A 174 -61.00 -131.77 -85.42
CA ASN A 174 -59.76 -131.24 -84.83
C ASN A 174 -59.43 -129.76 -85.14
N SER A 175 -59.84 -129.22 -86.29
CA SER A 175 -59.41 -127.87 -86.70
C SER A 175 -60.07 -126.74 -85.89
N MET A 176 -61.24 -126.98 -85.30
CA MET A 176 -62.00 -125.94 -84.57
C MET A 176 -61.31 -125.54 -83.25
N ALA A 177 -60.84 -126.52 -82.48
CA ALA A 177 -60.31 -126.31 -81.13
C ALA A 177 -58.95 -125.57 -81.10
N MET A 178 -58.18 -125.64 -82.19
CA MET A 178 -56.89 -124.95 -82.31
C MET A 178 -57.08 -123.44 -82.53
N PHE A 179 -58.08 -123.05 -83.33
CA PHE A 179 -58.41 -121.65 -83.59
C PHE A 179 -58.91 -120.95 -82.32
N GLU A 180 -59.83 -121.59 -81.59
CA GLU A 180 -60.43 -121.05 -80.36
C GLU A 180 -59.37 -120.77 -79.26
N LYS A 181 -58.41 -121.68 -79.07
CA LYS A 181 -57.28 -121.47 -78.14
C LYS A 181 -56.37 -120.32 -78.56
N CYS A 182 -56.07 -120.17 -79.85
CA CYS A 182 -55.23 -119.07 -80.34
C CYS A 182 -55.89 -117.71 -80.08
N VAL A 183 -57.21 -117.62 -80.33
CA VAL A 183 -58.01 -116.41 -80.07
C VAL A 183 -58.06 -116.09 -78.57
N GLN A 184 -58.34 -117.06 -77.70
CA GLN A 184 -58.32 -116.85 -76.23
C GLN A 184 -56.94 -116.40 -75.72
N TYR A 185 -55.84 -116.97 -76.25
CA TYR A 185 -54.49 -116.57 -75.85
C TYR A 185 -54.18 -115.12 -76.23
N LYS A 186 -54.46 -114.69 -77.47
CA LYS A 186 -54.24 -113.30 -77.89
C LYS A 186 -55.14 -112.32 -77.10
N TYR A 187 -56.40 -112.67 -76.81
CA TYR A 187 -57.25 -111.85 -75.91
C TYR A 187 -56.67 -111.72 -74.50
N SER A 188 -56.21 -112.82 -73.87
CA SER A 188 -55.62 -112.75 -72.52
C SER A 188 -54.32 -111.94 -72.47
N GLN A 189 -53.50 -112.00 -73.52
CA GLN A 189 -52.31 -111.14 -73.62
C GLN A 189 -52.69 -109.66 -73.83
N GLN A 190 -53.74 -109.38 -74.60
CA GLN A 190 -54.24 -108.02 -74.83
C GLN A 190 -54.88 -107.43 -73.56
N GLU A 191 -55.61 -108.23 -72.77
CA GLU A 191 -56.16 -107.84 -71.46
C GLU A 191 -55.04 -107.50 -70.47
N LYS A 192 -53.98 -108.30 -70.39
CA LYS A 192 -52.79 -107.99 -69.57
C LYS A 192 -52.07 -106.73 -70.03
N ALA A 193 -52.00 -106.47 -71.34
CA ALA A 193 -51.41 -105.25 -71.88
C ALA A 193 -52.24 -104.01 -71.52
N ILE A 194 -53.57 -104.08 -71.67
CA ILE A 194 -54.49 -103.02 -71.23
C ILE A 194 -54.37 -102.79 -69.72
N LYS A 195 -54.24 -103.86 -68.92
CA LYS A 195 -54.09 -103.73 -67.47
C LYS A 195 -52.75 -103.08 -67.06
N ARG A 196 -51.62 -103.49 -67.67
CA ARG A 196 -50.33 -102.80 -67.49
C ARG A 196 -50.45 -101.30 -67.81
N LEU A 197 -51.03 -100.96 -68.96
CA LEU A 197 -51.24 -99.56 -69.36
C LEU A 197 -52.17 -98.78 -68.42
N LEU A 198 -53.13 -99.44 -67.74
CA LEU A 198 -53.97 -98.81 -66.72
C LEU A 198 -53.19 -98.59 -65.41
N ASP A 199 -52.44 -99.58 -64.96
CA ASP A 199 -51.61 -99.50 -63.75
C ASP A 199 -50.49 -98.44 -63.93
N GLU A 200 -49.86 -98.37 -65.10
CA GLU A 200 -48.89 -97.34 -65.52
C GLU A 200 -49.52 -95.93 -65.59
N ASN A 201 -50.73 -95.81 -66.15
CA ASN A 201 -51.46 -94.54 -66.22
C ASN A 201 -51.89 -94.07 -64.81
N GLN A 202 -52.26 -94.98 -63.91
CA GLN A 202 -52.48 -94.64 -62.50
C GLN A 202 -51.19 -94.15 -61.83
N GLN A 203 -50.06 -94.84 -62.01
CA GLN A 203 -48.75 -94.39 -61.50
C GLN A 203 -48.36 -93.01 -62.04
N HIS A 204 -48.62 -92.72 -63.31
CA HIS A 204 -48.42 -91.39 -63.89
C HIS A 204 -49.36 -90.34 -63.27
N GLN A 205 -50.62 -90.66 -62.97
CA GLN A 205 -51.53 -89.75 -62.28
C GLN A 205 -51.09 -89.47 -60.84
N GLU A 206 -50.65 -90.49 -60.10
CA GLU A 206 -50.09 -90.36 -58.76
C GLU A 206 -48.79 -89.53 -58.75
N LEU A 207 -47.91 -89.74 -59.73
CA LEU A 207 -46.70 -88.92 -59.93
C LEU A 207 -47.05 -87.46 -60.29
N ILE A 208 -48.03 -87.22 -61.16
CA ILE A 208 -48.49 -85.86 -61.50
C ILE A 208 -49.08 -85.15 -60.27
N LEU A 209 -49.83 -85.86 -59.42
CA LEU A 209 -50.35 -85.32 -58.16
C LEU A 209 -49.21 -85.02 -57.17
N GLY A 210 -48.21 -85.89 -57.06
CA GLY A 210 -47.00 -85.68 -56.25
C GLY A 210 -46.21 -84.44 -56.71
N ILE A 211 -45.89 -84.36 -58.01
CA ILE A 211 -45.22 -83.20 -58.61
C ILE A 211 -46.06 -81.94 -58.40
N CYS A 212 -47.40 -82.03 -58.49
CA CYS A 212 -48.26 -80.87 -58.24
C CYS A 212 -48.22 -80.40 -56.78
N SER A 213 -48.24 -81.31 -55.80
CA SER A 213 -48.16 -80.94 -54.38
C SER A 213 -46.78 -80.40 -54.03
N GLU A 214 -45.69 -81.01 -54.49
CA GLU A 214 -44.32 -80.50 -54.31
C GLU A 214 -44.17 -79.09 -54.89
N LYS A 215 -44.57 -78.89 -56.15
CA LYS A 215 -44.61 -77.59 -56.84
C LYS A 215 -45.42 -76.54 -56.08
N ASP A 216 -46.51 -76.90 -55.41
CA ASP A 216 -47.31 -75.95 -54.62
C ASP A 216 -46.69 -75.69 -53.23
N THR A 217 -46.10 -76.69 -52.55
CA THR A 217 -45.30 -76.45 -51.32
C THR A 217 -44.09 -75.56 -51.58
N MET A 218 -43.39 -75.72 -52.72
CA MET A 218 -42.26 -74.88 -53.12
C MET A 218 -42.67 -73.42 -53.38
N LYS A 219 -43.92 -73.16 -53.82
CA LYS A 219 -44.47 -71.79 -53.89
C LYS A 219 -44.72 -71.20 -52.51
N GLU A 220 -45.23 -71.99 -51.57
CA GLU A 220 -45.47 -71.55 -50.19
C GLU A 220 -44.15 -71.27 -49.46
N GLU A 221 -43.12 -72.09 -49.66
CA GLU A 221 -41.76 -71.80 -49.21
C GLU A 221 -41.20 -70.51 -49.82
N LEU A 222 -41.29 -70.35 -51.15
CA LEU A 222 -40.81 -69.15 -51.83
C LEU A 222 -41.53 -67.89 -51.31
N LYS A 223 -42.85 -67.97 -51.11
CA LYS A 223 -43.66 -66.90 -50.50
C LYS A 223 -43.21 -66.60 -49.07
N ARG A 224 -42.96 -67.61 -48.24
CA ARG A 224 -42.38 -67.44 -46.90
C ARG A 224 -41.00 -66.79 -46.92
N ARG A 225 -40.14 -67.15 -47.87
CA ARG A 225 -38.80 -66.55 -48.03
C ARG A 225 -38.91 -65.07 -48.39
N MET A 226 -39.73 -64.71 -49.37
CA MET A 226 -40.02 -63.31 -49.72
C MET A 226 -40.61 -62.53 -48.54
N GLU A 227 -41.50 -63.13 -47.74
CA GLU A 227 -42.04 -62.50 -46.52
C GLU A 227 -40.95 -62.24 -45.47
N THR A 228 -39.99 -63.16 -45.27
CA THR A 228 -38.83 -62.93 -44.39
C THR A 228 -37.84 -61.91 -44.95
N GLU A 229 -37.54 -61.95 -46.26
CA GLU A 229 -36.68 -60.96 -46.92
C GLU A 229 -37.26 -59.55 -46.83
N GLN A 230 -38.58 -59.39 -47.03
CA GLN A 230 -39.28 -58.13 -46.84
C GLN A 230 -39.18 -57.65 -45.38
N GLN A 231 -39.34 -58.54 -44.39
CA GLN A 231 -39.16 -58.20 -42.97
C GLN A 231 -37.72 -57.78 -42.65
N HIS A 232 -36.72 -58.40 -43.27
CA HIS A 232 -35.32 -57.99 -43.15
C HIS A 232 -35.07 -56.62 -43.79
N LEU A 233 -35.56 -56.37 -45.01
CA LEU A 233 -35.47 -55.07 -45.68
C LEU A 233 -36.19 -53.95 -44.92
N ASP A 234 -37.38 -54.23 -44.36
CA ASP A 234 -38.13 -53.29 -43.52
C ASP A 234 -37.44 -53.04 -42.16
N THR A 235 -36.59 -53.97 -41.71
CA THR A 235 -35.77 -53.80 -40.50
C THR A 235 -34.49 -53.00 -40.80
N ILE A 236 -33.83 -53.29 -41.93
CA ILE A 236 -32.68 -52.52 -42.43
C ILE A 236 -33.08 -51.05 -42.63
N ARG A 237 -34.18 -50.76 -43.34
CA ARG A 237 -34.67 -49.39 -43.54
C ARG A 237 -34.99 -48.64 -42.24
N LYS A 238 -35.40 -49.33 -41.17
CA LYS A 238 -35.58 -48.73 -39.83
C LYS A 238 -34.25 -48.41 -39.16
N MET A 239 -33.25 -49.29 -39.30
CA MET A 239 -31.90 -49.05 -38.78
C MET A 239 -31.21 -47.91 -39.53
N GLU A 240 -31.31 -47.86 -40.86
CA GLU A 240 -30.80 -46.78 -41.70
C GLU A 240 -31.41 -45.42 -41.29
N ALA A 241 -32.73 -45.33 -41.18
CA ALA A 241 -33.42 -44.12 -40.73
C ALA A 241 -32.99 -43.68 -39.31
N ARG A 242 -32.73 -44.62 -38.40
CA ARG A 242 -32.24 -44.30 -37.05
C ARG A 242 -30.76 -43.89 -37.04
N VAL A 243 -29.93 -44.43 -37.94
CA VAL A 243 -28.54 -43.98 -38.14
C VAL A 243 -28.50 -42.57 -38.73
N GLU A 244 -29.35 -42.24 -39.70
CA GLU A 244 -29.50 -40.86 -40.19
C GLU A 244 -29.97 -39.90 -39.09
N GLU A 245 -30.88 -40.35 -38.22
CA GLU A 245 -31.37 -39.55 -37.10
C GLU A 245 -30.30 -39.29 -36.05
N LEU A 246 -29.57 -40.32 -35.62
CA LEU A 246 -28.42 -40.16 -34.73
C LEU A 246 -27.32 -39.30 -35.39
N GLY A 247 -27.13 -39.40 -36.71
CA GLY A 247 -26.22 -38.52 -37.47
C GLY A 247 -26.67 -37.06 -37.46
N ARG A 248 -27.97 -36.79 -37.60
CA ARG A 248 -28.56 -35.45 -37.47
C ARG A 248 -28.44 -34.91 -36.04
N GLU A 249 -28.72 -35.73 -35.03
CA GLU A 249 -28.58 -35.40 -33.61
C GLU A 249 -27.11 -35.06 -33.26
N LEU A 250 -26.15 -35.91 -33.65
CA LEU A 250 -24.71 -35.71 -33.44
C LEU A 250 -24.20 -34.45 -34.14
N LYS A 251 -24.63 -34.17 -35.36
CA LYS A 251 -24.28 -32.93 -36.07
C LYS A 251 -24.83 -31.71 -35.34
N ALA A 252 -26.12 -31.71 -34.97
CA ALA A 252 -26.73 -30.60 -34.25
C ALA A 252 -26.11 -30.38 -32.85
N ALA A 253 -25.64 -31.45 -32.19
CA ALA A 253 -24.88 -31.35 -30.94
C ALA A 253 -23.48 -30.74 -31.16
N ARG A 254 -22.76 -31.18 -32.20
CA ARG A 254 -21.44 -30.63 -32.57
C ARG A 254 -21.52 -29.15 -32.93
N ASP A 255 -22.50 -28.76 -33.75
CA ASP A 255 -22.68 -27.38 -34.19
C ASP A 255 -23.02 -26.45 -32.99
N LYS A 256 -23.83 -26.92 -32.04
CA LYS A 256 -24.07 -26.23 -30.75
C LYS A 256 -22.80 -26.07 -29.91
N MET A 257 -21.98 -27.12 -29.79
CA MET A 257 -20.72 -27.05 -29.04
C MET A 257 -19.76 -26.03 -29.66
N VAL A 258 -19.63 -25.99 -30.99
CA VAL A 258 -18.80 -24.98 -31.70
C VAL A 258 -19.34 -23.56 -31.51
N GLN A 259 -20.67 -23.38 -31.49
CA GLN A 259 -21.29 -22.08 -31.19
C GLN A 259 -21.08 -21.65 -29.72
N GLN A 260 -21.11 -22.59 -28.77
CA GLN A 260 -20.80 -22.33 -27.37
C GLN A 260 -19.31 -22.04 -27.14
N GLU A 261 -18.41 -22.74 -27.83
CA GLU A 261 -16.96 -22.50 -27.76
C GLU A 261 -16.61 -21.13 -28.33
N SER A 262 -17.11 -20.79 -29.51
CA SER A 262 -16.81 -19.50 -30.17
C SER A 262 -17.37 -18.29 -29.40
N SER A 263 -18.54 -18.40 -28.80
CA SER A 263 -19.09 -17.37 -27.89
C SER A 263 -18.30 -17.27 -26.57
N SER A 264 -17.90 -18.39 -25.97
CA SER A 264 -17.03 -18.43 -24.78
C SER A 264 -15.64 -17.84 -25.06
N LYS A 265 -15.07 -18.11 -26.24
CA LYS A 265 -13.80 -17.53 -26.72
C LYS A 265 -13.91 -16.02 -26.92
N THR A 266 -15.06 -15.54 -27.40
CA THR A 266 -15.33 -14.11 -27.60
C THR A 266 -15.44 -13.37 -26.27
N THR A 267 -16.20 -13.91 -25.31
CA THR A 267 -16.32 -13.33 -23.96
C THR A 267 -15.00 -13.38 -23.18
N MET A 268 -14.26 -14.49 -23.26
CA MET A 268 -12.91 -14.59 -22.70
C MET A 268 -11.96 -13.54 -23.27
N GLN A 269 -11.93 -13.33 -24.60
CA GLN A 269 -11.12 -12.26 -25.20
C GLN A 269 -11.58 -10.86 -24.78
N GLN A 270 -12.89 -10.62 -24.59
CA GLN A 270 -13.40 -9.34 -24.10
C GLN A 270 -12.92 -9.07 -22.66
N LEU A 271 -13.02 -10.07 -21.78
CA LEU A 271 -12.50 -10.00 -20.41
C LEU A 271 -10.97 -9.82 -20.37
N GLN A 272 -10.22 -10.50 -21.24
CA GLN A 272 -8.77 -10.30 -21.37
C GLN A 272 -8.40 -8.87 -21.77
N ARG A 273 -9.12 -8.27 -22.75
CA ARG A 273 -8.92 -6.86 -23.15
C ARG A 273 -9.26 -5.90 -22.00
N GLU A 274 -10.37 -6.14 -21.30
CA GLU A 274 -10.78 -5.30 -20.17
C GLU A 274 -9.79 -5.38 -19.00
N MET A 275 -9.33 -6.59 -18.64
CA MET A 275 -8.33 -6.79 -17.60
C MET A 275 -6.97 -6.17 -17.98
N SER A 276 -6.57 -6.25 -19.25
CA SER A 276 -5.36 -5.58 -19.76
C SER A 276 -5.48 -4.06 -19.63
N TYR A 277 -6.61 -3.48 -20.05
CA TYR A 277 -6.89 -2.04 -19.91
C TYR A 277 -6.93 -1.58 -18.44
N ARG A 278 -7.54 -2.36 -17.54
CA ARG A 278 -7.54 -2.09 -16.09
C ARG A 278 -6.12 -2.14 -15.51
N LEU A 279 -5.29 -3.08 -15.94
CA LEU A 279 -3.90 -3.23 -15.51
C LEU A 279 -3.03 -2.07 -16.03
N GLU A 280 -3.18 -1.67 -17.30
CA GLU A 280 -2.56 -0.45 -17.84
C GLU A 280 -2.98 0.80 -17.05
N GLN A 281 -4.28 0.95 -16.76
CA GLN A 281 -4.78 2.12 -16.02
C GLN A 281 -4.24 2.16 -14.58
N ALA A 282 -4.11 1.01 -13.92
CA ALA A 282 -3.45 0.92 -12.62
C ALA A 282 -1.94 1.26 -12.73
N SER A 283 -1.25 0.72 -13.72
CA SER A 283 0.18 0.98 -13.95
C SER A 283 0.46 2.45 -14.23
N ARG A 284 -0.40 3.15 -14.99
CA ARG A 284 -0.27 4.59 -15.25
C ARG A 284 -0.40 5.40 -13.96
N LYS A 285 -1.38 5.08 -13.10
CA LYS A 285 -1.53 5.73 -11.77
C LYS A 285 -0.35 5.48 -10.84
N CYS A 286 0.25 4.29 -10.88
CA CYS A 286 1.46 3.99 -10.11
C CYS A 286 2.66 4.81 -10.61
N GLU A 287 2.79 5.01 -11.92
CA GLU A 287 3.85 5.82 -12.53
C GLU A 287 3.62 7.33 -12.33
N GLU A 288 2.38 7.81 -12.41
CA GLU A 288 1.98 9.17 -12.06
C GLU A 288 2.36 9.49 -10.60
N ALA A 289 1.94 8.65 -9.64
CA ALA A 289 2.30 8.80 -8.22
C ALA A 289 3.82 8.69 -7.96
N ARG A 290 4.55 7.89 -8.76
CA ARG A 290 6.02 7.83 -8.73
C ARG A 290 6.62 9.16 -9.17
N GLN A 291 6.19 9.71 -10.31
CA GLN A 291 6.68 10.98 -10.84
C GLN A 291 6.34 12.16 -9.92
N GLU A 292 5.18 12.14 -9.26
CA GLU A 292 4.83 13.12 -8.23
C GLU A 292 5.77 13.04 -7.02
N LYS A 293 6.10 11.82 -6.55
CA LYS A 293 7.08 11.61 -5.47
C LYS A 293 8.47 12.12 -5.87
N GLU A 294 8.95 11.81 -7.06
CA GLU A 294 10.24 12.29 -7.57
C GLU A 294 10.25 13.83 -7.73
N ALA A 295 9.16 14.42 -8.22
CA ALA A 295 8.98 15.87 -8.31
C ALA A 295 8.92 16.53 -6.92
N MET A 296 8.35 15.86 -5.91
CA MET A 296 8.32 16.31 -4.52
C MET A 296 9.71 16.29 -3.89
N VAL A 297 10.49 15.22 -4.10
CA VAL A 297 11.90 15.15 -3.68
C VAL A 297 12.72 16.27 -4.34
N MET A 298 12.54 16.49 -5.64
CA MET A 298 13.22 17.59 -6.35
C MET A 298 12.77 18.98 -5.88
N LYS A 299 11.52 19.16 -5.41
CA LYS A 299 11.07 20.39 -4.73
C LYS A 299 11.74 20.54 -3.36
N TYR A 300 11.85 19.47 -2.58
CA TYR A 300 12.53 19.48 -1.27
C TYR A 300 14.01 19.85 -1.39
N VAL A 301 14.76 19.16 -2.25
CA VAL A 301 16.20 19.42 -2.46
C VAL A 301 16.48 20.85 -2.93
N ARG A 302 15.60 21.44 -3.75
CA ARG A 302 15.68 22.88 -4.11
C ARG A 302 15.43 23.78 -2.91
N GLY A 303 14.38 23.53 -2.13
CA GLY A 303 14.06 24.30 -0.92
C GLY A 303 15.13 24.20 0.16
N GLU A 304 15.75 23.03 0.33
CA GLU A 304 16.87 22.82 1.26
C GLU A 304 18.13 23.56 0.79
N LYS A 305 18.47 23.49 -0.51
CA LYS A 305 19.56 24.29 -1.07
C LYS A 305 19.31 25.79 -0.88
N GLU A 306 18.13 26.29 -1.22
CA GLU A 306 17.76 27.69 -1.00
C GLU A 306 17.86 28.09 0.48
N ALA A 307 17.47 27.20 1.41
CA ALA A 307 17.62 27.43 2.85
C ALA A 307 19.10 27.45 3.30
N LEU A 308 19.97 26.63 2.71
CA LEU A 308 21.41 26.64 2.97
C LEU A 308 22.09 27.91 2.43
N ASP A 309 21.77 28.31 1.19
CA ASP A 309 22.27 29.54 0.58
C ASP A 309 21.80 30.78 1.38
N LEU A 310 20.52 30.82 1.81
CA LEU A 310 19.99 31.89 2.68
C LEU A 310 20.63 31.91 4.08
N ARG A 311 20.96 30.76 4.67
CA ARG A 311 21.74 30.69 5.93
C ARG A 311 23.14 31.28 5.74
N ARG A 312 23.82 30.88 4.66
CA ARG A 312 25.16 31.38 4.32
C ARG A 312 25.19 32.89 4.07
N ASP A 313 24.15 33.45 3.45
CA ASP A 313 24.02 34.89 3.25
C ASP A 313 23.65 35.64 4.53
N LYS A 314 22.77 35.07 5.38
CA LYS A 314 22.52 35.58 6.73
C LYS A 314 23.81 35.69 7.54
N GLU A 315 24.63 34.64 7.59
CA GLU A 315 25.92 34.65 8.31
C GLU A 315 26.92 35.69 7.78
N GLN A 316 26.89 35.97 6.47
CA GLN A 316 27.70 37.04 5.87
C GLN A 316 27.20 38.42 6.27
N LEU A 317 25.88 38.64 6.30
CA LEU A 317 25.27 39.88 6.76
C LEU A 317 25.51 40.09 8.27
N GLU A 318 25.40 39.06 9.10
CA GLU A 318 25.71 39.12 10.53
C GLU A 318 27.20 39.36 10.82
N ARG A 319 28.12 38.97 9.93
CA ARG A 319 29.54 39.37 10.00
C ARG A 319 29.72 40.85 9.67
N LYS A 320 29.17 41.30 8.54
CA LYS A 320 29.20 42.73 8.12
C LYS A 320 28.55 43.65 9.16
N LEU A 321 27.44 43.23 9.78
CA LEU A 321 26.78 43.97 10.86
C LEU A 321 27.69 44.12 12.08
N ARG A 322 28.33 43.03 12.54
CA ARG A 322 29.30 43.09 13.65
C ARG A 322 30.52 43.96 13.34
N GLU A 323 30.97 43.99 12.09
CA GLU A 323 32.05 44.88 11.64
C GLU A 323 31.60 46.35 11.64
N ALA A 324 30.38 46.65 11.18
CA ALA A 324 29.78 47.98 11.25
C ALA A 324 29.56 48.46 12.69
N SER A 325 29.04 47.62 13.59
CA SER A 325 28.87 47.95 15.01
C SER A 325 30.19 48.34 15.68
N ARG A 326 31.26 47.58 15.44
CA ARG A 326 32.62 47.90 15.94
C ARG A 326 33.15 49.23 15.40
N GLU A 327 32.77 49.61 14.18
CA GLU A 327 33.15 50.91 13.62
C GLU A 327 32.33 52.05 14.24
N VAL A 328 31.03 51.85 14.47
CA VAL A 328 30.19 52.80 15.23
C VAL A 328 30.74 52.99 16.64
N GLU A 329 31.15 51.93 17.34
CA GLU A 329 31.82 51.99 18.64
C GLU A 329 33.12 52.82 18.59
N LYS A 330 33.98 52.59 17.58
CA LYS A 330 35.20 53.40 17.36
C LYS A 330 34.90 54.87 17.13
N GLN A 331 33.89 55.21 16.33
CA GLN A 331 33.52 56.60 16.08
C GLN A 331 32.84 57.25 17.30
N ALA A 332 32.09 56.49 18.12
CA ALA A 332 31.53 56.96 19.39
C ALA A 332 32.63 57.27 20.41
N LEU A 333 33.63 56.40 20.56
CA LEU A 333 34.82 56.65 21.39
C LEU A 333 35.58 57.90 20.93
N ARG A 334 35.75 58.08 19.60
CA ARG A 334 36.36 59.28 19.02
C ARG A 334 35.52 60.55 19.29
N GLY A 335 34.20 60.45 19.21
CA GLY A 335 33.27 61.53 19.55
C GLY A 335 33.39 61.95 21.02
N ASN A 336 33.46 60.98 21.93
CA ASN A 336 33.66 61.24 23.36
C ASN A 336 35.01 61.92 23.65
N GLN A 337 36.09 61.52 22.97
CA GLN A 337 37.38 62.19 23.10
C GLN A 337 37.32 63.65 22.62
N LEU A 338 36.74 63.90 21.44
CA LEU A 338 36.54 65.25 20.91
C LEU A 338 35.64 66.12 21.81
N ALA A 339 34.63 65.53 22.47
CA ALA A 339 33.80 66.22 23.45
C ALA A 339 34.59 66.59 24.72
N GLN A 340 35.45 65.70 25.22
CA GLN A 340 36.34 65.99 26.34
C GLN A 340 37.33 67.12 26.00
N ASP A 341 37.93 67.10 24.81
CA ASP A 341 38.89 68.12 24.38
C ASP A 341 38.22 69.46 24.08
N LYS A 342 36.98 69.47 23.55
CA LYS A 342 36.15 70.68 23.51
C LYS A 342 35.91 71.24 24.91
N GLY A 343 35.62 70.40 25.91
CA GLY A 343 35.44 70.81 27.29
C GLY A 343 36.69 71.46 27.89
N ARG A 344 37.88 70.87 27.65
CA ARG A 344 39.18 71.45 28.04
C ARG A 344 39.43 72.82 27.39
N LEU A 345 39.14 72.93 26.10
CA LEU A 345 39.32 74.19 25.35
C LEU A 345 38.34 75.29 25.82
N GLN A 346 37.11 74.94 26.17
CA GLN A 346 36.14 75.87 26.76
C GLN A 346 36.66 76.41 28.10
N GLN A 347 37.07 75.52 29.02
CA GLN A 347 37.63 75.93 30.32
C GLN A 347 38.85 76.85 30.18
N LEU A 348 39.71 76.61 29.18
CA LEU A 348 40.85 77.48 28.88
C LEU A 348 40.42 78.84 28.31
N ASN A 349 39.37 78.88 27.50
CA ASN A 349 38.79 80.12 27.00
C ASN A 349 38.15 80.95 28.13
N ASP A 350 37.32 80.33 28.96
CA ASP A 350 36.65 80.97 30.11
C ASP A 350 37.68 81.58 31.08
N ALA A 351 38.78 80.85 31.33
CA ALA A 351 39.91 81.35 32.10
C ALA A 351 40.58 82.58 31.45
N LYS A 352 40.74 82.59 30.12
CA LYS A 352 41.31 83.74 29.39
C LYS A 352 40.37 84.94 29.34
N GLU A 353 39.06 84.72 29.23
CA GLU A 353 38.06 85.79 29.37
C GLU A 353 38.11 86.42 30.78
N SER A 354 38.28 85.61 31.83
CA SER A 354 38.46 86.12 33.20
C SER A 354 39.74 86.97 33.37
N GLU A 355 40.83 86.60 32.67
CA GLU A 355 42.09 87.35 32.67
C GLU A 355 41.97 88.67 31.90
N VAL A 356 41.31 88.67 30.73
CA VAL A 356 41.00 89.88 29.96
C VAL A 356 40.11 90.82 30.78
N ALA A 357 39.10 90.30 31.49
CA ALA A 357 38.27 91.08 32.38
C ALA A 357 39.06 91.68 33.56
N ARG A 358 40.06 90.97 34.11
CA ARG A 358 40.99 91.52 35.12
C ARG A 358 41.83 92.67 34.55
N LEU A 359 42.50 92.44 33.43
CA LEU A 359 43.34 93.44 32.77
C LEU A 359 42.55 94.69 32.34
N THR A 360 41.28 94.53 31.97
CA THR A 360 40.38 95.64 31.64
C THR A 360 40.09 96.53 32.86
N ARG A 361 39.81 95.94 34.03
CA ARG A 361 39.64 96.72 35.29
C ARG A 361 40.92 97.45 35.70
N GLU A 362 42.07 96.81 35.49
CA GLU A 362 43.38 97.44 35.72
C GLU A 362 43.63 98.61 34.76
N LEU A 363 43.25 98.49 33.49
CA LEU A 363 43.32 99.61 32.52
C LEU A 363 42.40 100.79 32.90
N GLU A 364 41.16 100.54 33.35
CA GLU A 364 40.30 101.63 33.83
C GLU A 364 40.87 102.32 35.08
N LYS A 365 41.40 101.55 36.05
CA LYS A 365 42.09 102.12 37.22
C LYS A 365 43.30 102.99 36.82
N MET A 366 44.11 102.55 35.86
CA MET A 366 45.23 103.36 35.35
C MET A 366 44.74 104.62 34.62
N LYS A 367 43.62 104.58 33.89
CA LYS A 367 42.99 105.77 33.30
C LYS A 367 42.52 106.75 34.37
N GLU A 368 41.89 106.28 35.45
CA GLU A 368 41.46 107.11 36.59
C GLU A 368 42.64 107.79 37.27
N GLU A 369 43.74 107.07 37.49
CA GLU A 369 44.99 107.62 38.03
C GLU A 369 45.58 108.69 37.10
N VAL A 370 45.67 108.42 35.79
CA VAL A 370 46.12 109.41 34.79
C VAL A 370 45.21 110.64 34.78
N ASN A 371 43.90 110.48 34.91
CA ASN A 371 42.94 111.59 34.95
C ASN A 371 43.08 112.41 36.26
N SER A 372 43.35 111.75 37.39
CA SER A 372 43.70 112.39 38.66
C SER A 372 44.99 113.21 38.54
N HIS A 373 46.03 112.68 37.88
CA HIS A 373 47.26 113.41 37.57
C HIS A 373 47.01 114.59 36.63
N LEU A 374 46.18 114.43 35.61
CA LEU A 374 45.79 115.52 34.70
C LEU A 374 45.05 116.66 35.44
N ILE A 375 44.18 116.34 36.40
CA ILE A 375 43.51 117.33 37.26
C ILE A 375 44.54 118.06 38.14
N LYS A 376 45.48 117.34 38.78
CA LYS A 376 46.56 117.93 39.58
C LYS A 376 47.46 118.87 38.76
N VAL A 377 47.80 118.49 37.53
CA VAL A 377 48.58 119.33 36.59
C VAL A 377 47.79 120.59 36.20
N LYS A 378 46.49 120.46 35.85
CA LYS A 378 45.63 121.62 35.55
C LYS A 378 45.49 122.56 36.75
N TRP A 379 45.40 122.03 37.97
CA TRP A 379 45.37 122.82 39.20
C TRP A 379 46.68 123.59 39.40
N ALA A 380 47.84 122.92 39.27
CA ALA A 380 49.15 123.56 39.39
C ALA A 380 49.37 124.63 38.30
N GLN A 381 48.94 124.37 37.06
CA GLN A 381 48.98 125.32 35.95
C GLN A 381 48.11 126.56 36.23
N ASN A 382 46.91 126.39 36.78
CA ASN A 382 46.04 127.49 37.19
C ASN A 382 46.60 128.26 38.39
N LYS A 383 47.28 127.58 39.34
CA LYS A 383 47.94 128.23 40.48
C LYS A 383 49.13 129.08 40.02
N LEU A 384 49.98 128.53 39.15
CA LEU A 384 51.08 129.27 38.53
C LEU A 384 50.57 130.47 37.71
N LYS A 385 49.44 130.31 37.00
CA LYS A 385 48.82 131.42 36.28
C LYS A 385 48.35 132.53 37.23
N SER A 386 47.66 132.20 38.32
CA SER A 386 47.21 133.22 39.28
C SER A 386 48.37 133.90 40.03
N GLU A 387 49.47 133.18 40.27
CA GLU A 387 50.71 133.78 40.79
C GLU A 387 51.41 134.68 39.75
N ALA A 388 51.39 134.33 38.47
CA ALA A 388 51.91 135.19 37.39
C ALA A 388 51.04 136.45 37.18
N ASP A 389 49.72 136.33 37.27
CA ASP A 389 48.79 137.46 37.21
C ASP A 389 48.94 138.38 38.45
N ALA A 390 49.16 137.82 39.66
CA ALA A 390 49.49 138.61 40.85
C ALA A 390 50.89 139.27 40.78
N HIS A 391 51.87 138.60 40.17
CA HIS A 391 53.18 139.19 39.89
C HIS A 391 53.08 140.32 38.86
N LYS A 392 52.17 140.21 37.88
CA LYS A 392 51.85 141.30 36.96
C LYS A 392 51.21 142.48 37.70
N GLU A 393 50.23 142.23 38.57
CA GLU A 393 49.58 143.27 39.37
C GLU A 393 50.56 144.00 40.31
N THR A 394 51.47 143.29 40.96
CA THR A 394 52.53 143.91 41.80
C THR A 394 53.55 144.69 40.97
N LYS A 395 53.89 144.23 39.76
CA LYS A 395 54.71 144.99 38.79
C LYS A 395 54.01 146.27 38.30
N ASP A 396 52.70 146.23 38.12
CA ASP A 396 51.91 147.40 37.71
C ASP A 396 51.70 148.37 38.88
N LYS A 397 51.56 147.89 40.12
CA LYS A 397 51.64 148.72 41.34
C LYS A 397 53.02 149.35 41.54
N LEU A 398 54.11 148.65 41.23
CA LEU A 398 55.47 149.22 41.24
C LEU A 398 55.58 150.36 40.21
N ARG A 399 55.07 150.17 38.99
CA ARG A 399 54.96 151.23 37.98
C ARG A 399 54.14 152.43 38.49
N GLU A 400 53.03 152.19 39.18
CA GLU A 400 52.21 153.24 39.78
C GLU A 400 52.94 154.02 40.88
N THR A 401 53.74 153.36 41.74
CA THR A 401 54.61 154.06 42.71
C THR A 401 55.73 154.83 42.03
N THR A 402 56.24 154.35 40.90
CA THR A 402 57.22 155.08 40.07
C THR A 402 56.58 156.32 39.42
N PHE A 403 55.33 156.20 38.97
CA PHE A 403 54.54 157.31 38.43
C PHE A 403 54.22 158.38 39.50
N LYS A 404 53.91 157.97 40.73
CA LYS A 404 53.72 158.90 41.85
C LYS A 404 55.02 159.65 42.23
N LEU A 405 56.18 159.02 42.02
CA LEU A 405 57.50 159.65 42.17
C LEU A 405 57.83 160.67 41.05
N THR A 406 57.24 160.55 39.86
CA THR A 406 57.31 161.57 38.81
C THR A 406 56.26 162.66 38.98
N GLN A 407 55.04 162.29 39.39
CA GLN A 407 53.94 163.22 39.67
C GLN A 407 54.32 164.24 40.76
N ALA A 408 55.00 163.82 41.82
CA ALA A 408 55.53 164.71 42.86
C ALA A 408 56.62 165.70 42.38
N LYS A 409 57.11 165.57 41.14
CA LYS A 409 57.97 166.56 40.46
C LYS A 409 57.16 167.45 39.52
N GLU A 410 56.13 166.90 38.89
CA GLU A 410 55.25 167.60 37.94
C GLU A 410 54.25 168.53 38.65
N GLU A 411 53.86 168.24 39.90
CA GLU A 411 53.03 169.11 40.74
C GLU A 411 53.71 170.47 41.04
N ALA A 412 55.04 170.53 41.02
CA ALA A 412 55.80 171.79 41.12
C ALA A 412 55.75 172.63 39.83
N ASP A 413 55.36 172.03 38.70
CA ASP A 413 55.19 172.71 37.41
C ASP A 413 53.72 172.97 37.06
N GLN A 414 52.78 172.14 37.52
CA GLN A 414 51.36 172.25 37.15
C GLN A 414 50.69 173.54 37.67
N ILE A 415 51.21 174.15 38.74
CA ILE A 415 50.79 175.49 39.21
C ILE A 415 50.92 176.55 38.08
N ARG A 416 51.87 176.37 37.15
CA ARG A 416 52.08 177.28 36.00
C ARG A 416 51.14 177.03 34.81
N LYS A 417 50.42 175.90 34.77
CA LYS A 417 49.51 175.54 33.65
C LYS A 417 48.03 175.82 33.90
N ASN A 418 47.57 175.81 35.15
CA ASN A 418 46.15 176.00 35.50
C ASN A 418 45.53 177.33 34.98
N CYS A 419 46.33 178.31 34.57
CA CYS A 419 45.83 179.55 33.95
C CYS A 419 45.48 179.44 32.46
N GLN A 420 45.81 178.34 31.76
CA GLN A 420 45.58 178.18 30.32
C GLN A 420 44.34 177.33 29.95
N GLU A 421 43.88 176.44 30.83
CA GLU A 421 42.80 175.49 30.50
C GLU A 421 41.39 176.14 30.47
N MET A 422 41.22 177.27 31.15
CA MET A 422 39.96 178.05 31.22
C MET A 422 39.41 178.51 29.85
N ILE A 423 40.25 178.56 28.82
CA ILE A 423 39.89 179.13 27.51
C ILE A 423 39.27 178.09 26.55
N LYS A 424 39.43 176.78 26.80
CA LYS A 424 39.10 175.74 25.80
C LYS A 424 37.76 175.03 25.98
N THR A 425 37.18 175.09 27.19
CA THR A 425 35.90 174.46 27.56
C THR A 425 34.67 174.98 26.77
N TYR A 426 34.84 176.04 25.97
CA TYR A 426 33.80 176.58 25.08
C TYR A 426 33.63 175.80 23.76
N GLN A 427 34.43 174.75 23.51
CA GLN A 427 34.41 173.98 22.25
C GLN A 427 33.66 172.63 22.34
N GLU A 428 33.30 172.18 23.54
CA GLU A 428 32.78 170.82 23.78
C GLU A 428 31.24 170.74 23.77
N SER A 429 30.55 171.88 23.61
CA SER A 429 29.08 171.97 23.76
C SER A 429 28.23 171.52 22.57
N GLU A 430 28.82 171.14 21.42
CA GLU A 430 28.06 170.62 20.27
C GLU A 430 27.86 169.10 20.28
N GLU A 431 28.80 168.34 20.84
CA GLU A 431 28.87 166.88 20.68
C GLU A 431 27.70 166.12 21.33
N ILE A 432 27.15 166.69 22.41
CA ILE A 432 26.07 166.09 23.23
C ILE A 432 24.78 165.82 22.42
N LYS A 433 24.48 166.63 21.40
CA LYS A 433 23.25 166.50 20.59
C LYS A 433 23.25 165.30 19.63
N SER A 434 24.41 164.71 19.35
CA SER A 434 24.51 163.54 18.46
C SER A 434 23.99 162.26 19.14
N ASN A 435 24.36 162.07 20.40
CA ASN A 435 24.18 160.81 21.12
C ASN A 435 22.70 160.43 21.42
N GLU A 436 21.80 161.42 21.50
CA GLU A 436 20.38 161.17 21.80
C GLU A 436 19.59 160.62 20.59
N LEU A 437 19.96 161.01 19.37
CA LEU A 437 19.36 160.49 18.14
C LEU A 437 19.72 159.02 17.91
N ASP A 438 20.99 158.68 18.15
CA ASP A 438 21.52 157.33 17.92
C ASP A 438 20.97 156.29 18.90
N ALA A 439 20.43 156.72 20.05
CA ALA A 439 19.73 155.86 21.00
C ALA A 439 18.37 155.38 20.43
N LYS A 440 17.52 156.33 20.00
CA LYS A 440 16.17 156.05 19.45
C LYS A 440 16.23 155.24 18.14
N LEU A 441 17.31 155.43 17.36
CA LEU A 441 17.59 154.67 16.13
C LEU A 441 18.07 153.23 16.41
N ARG A 442 18.66 152.95 17.58
CA ARG A 442 18.97 151.58 18.03
C ARG A 442 17.74 150.84 18.57
N GLU A 443 16.90 151.51 19.33
CA GLU A 443 15.68 150.95 19.94
C GLU A 443 14.68 150.46 18.87
N THR A 444 14.30 151.35 17.96
CA THR A 444 13.38 151.04 16.83
C THR A 444 13.92 149.96 15.88
N ARG A 445 15.25 149.87 15.69
CA ARG A 445 15.90 148.75 14.97
C ARG A 445 15.79 147.43 15.73
N GLY A 446 15.90 147.45 17.07
CA GLY A 446 15.76 146.28 17.93
C GLY A 446 14.34 145.71 17.94
N GLU A 447 13.32 146.56 17.96
CA GLU A 447 11.91 146.15 17.87
C GLU A 447 11.57 145.53 16.51
N LEU A 448 12.02 146.16 15.40
CA LEU A 448 11.85 145.60 14.06
C LEU A 448 12.60 144.27 13.88
N ALA A 449 13.73 144.07 14.57
CA ALA A 449 14.43 142.79 14.59
C ALA A 449 13.65 141.71 15.34
N LYS A 450 13.06 142.03 16.50
CA LYS A 450 12.19 141.10 17.25
C LYS A 450 10.99 140.64 16.44
N HIS A 451 10.22 141.57 15.85
CA HIS A 451 9.07 141.19 15.02
C HIS A 451 9.44 140.35 13.79
N LYS A 452 10.63 140.54 13.21
CA LYS A 452 11.15 139.66 12.15
C LYS A 452 11.51 138.27 12.68
N GLN A 453 12.13 138.17 13.85
CA GLN A 453 12.43 136.89 14.49
C GLN A 453 11.14 136.14 14.85
N GLU A 454 10.16 136.81 15.46
CA GLU A 454 8.85 136.25 15.78
C GLU A 454 8.13 135.73 14.52
N GLN A 455 8.25 136.43 13.39
CA GLN A 455 7.69 135.97 12.12
C GLN A 455 8.43 134.75 11.54
N THR A 456 9.76 134.66 11.68
CA THR A 456 10.50 133.44 11.29
C THR A 456 10.18 132.27 12.21
N ASP A 457 10.11 132.48 13.52
CA ASP A 457 9.81 131.44 14.52
C ASP A 457 8.40 130.86 14.31
N GLN A 458 7.42 131.71 13.97
CA GLN A 458 6.08 131.28 13.57
C GLN A 458 6.11 130.45 12.28
N LEU A 459 6.86 130.87 11.26
CA LEU A 459 6.99 130.11 10.00
C LEU A 459 7.71 128.76 10.19
N GLU A 460 8.70 128.69 11.09
CA GLU A 460 9.37 127.42 11.44
C GLU A 460 8.46 126.51 12.26
N MET A 461 7.69 127.04 13.21
CA MET A 461 6.65 126.31 13.95
C MET A 461 5.56 125.77 13.01
N HIS A 462 5.14 126.53 12.00
CA HIS A 462 4.20 126.05 10.97
C HIS A 462 4.81 124.95 10.08
N ARG A 463 6.10 125.06 9.69
CA ARG A 463 6.81 124.01 8.96
C ARG A 463 6.97 122.73 9.78
N ALA A 464 7.28 122.84 11.07
CA ALA A 464 7.38 121.71 11.98
C ALA A 464 6.04 120.96 12.07
N LYS A 465 4.93 121.67 12.31
CA LYS A 465 3.59 121.07 12.36
C LYS A 465 3.12 120.46 11.03
N LEU A 466 3.51 121.05 9.89
CA LEU A 466 3.26 120.42 8.58
C LEU A 466 4.01 119.10 8.46
N LYS A 467 5.30 119.07 8.82
CA LYS A 467 6.10 117.84 8.81
C LYS A 467 5.55 116.78 9.77
N GLU A 468 5.19 117.14 10.99
CA GLU A 468 4.55 116.23 11.96
C GLU A 468 3.26 115.61 11.40
N LEU A 469 2.45 116.40 10.69
CA LEU A 469 1.21 115.96 10.06
C LEU A 469 1.46 115.08 8.83
N GLU A 470 2.55 115.31 8.08
CA GLU A 470 3.01 114.45 6.98
C GLU A 470 3.59 113.12 7.50
N ASP A 471 4.42 113.14 8.53
CA ASP A 471 4.93 111.94 9.20
C ASP A 471 3.80 111.12 9.84
N LEU A 472 2.80 111.76 10.45
CA LEU A 472 1.61 111.08 10.99
C LEU A 472 0.75 110.43 9.89
N LYS A 473 0.55 111.12 8.74
CA LYS A 473 -0.11 110.54 7.56
C LYS A 473 0.66 109.34 7.01
N ARG A 474 2.00 109.43 6.96
CA ARG A 474 2.89 108.37 6.50
C ARG A 474 2.77 107.15 7.41
N THR A 475 2.92 107.30 8.73
CA THR A 475 2.78 106.19 9.69
C THR A 475 1.36 105.60 9.74
N PHE A 476 0.32 106.42 9.56
CA PHE A 476 -1.04 105.91 9.45
C PHE A 476 -1.23 105.06 8.19
N LYS A 477 -0.63 105.44 7.05
CA LYS A 477 -0.66 104.64 5.84
C LYS A 477 0.14 103.34 6.01
N GLU A 478 1.35 103.41 6.54
CA GLU A 478 2.19 102.24 6.85
C GLU A 478 1.41 101.22 7.70
N GLY A 479 0.78 101.66 8.80
CA GLY A 479 -0.07 100.80 9.64
C GLY A 479 -1.33 100.28 8.96
N MET A 480 -1.91 100.99 7.99
CA MET A 480 -3.05 100.51 7.20
C MET A 480 -2.64 99.46 6.16
N ASP A 481 -1.51 99.65 5.48
CA ASP A 481 -0.93 98.67 4.56
C ASP A 481 -0.51 97.40 5.34
N GLU A 482 0.11 97.54 6.52
CA GLU A 482 0.38 96.44 7.45
C GLU A 482 -0.90 95.69 7.87
N LEU A 483 -1.93 96.40 8.34
CA LEU A 483 -3.24 95.80 8.69
C LEU A 483 -3.86 95.04 7.51
N GLN A 484 -3.68 95.51 6.27
CA GLN A 484 -4.14 94.80 5.08
C GLN A 484 -3.34 93.51 4.84
N THR A 485 -2.02 93.50 5.01
CA THR A 485 -1.21 92.27 4.90
C THR A 485 -1.49 91.27 6.04
N LEU A 486 -1.78 91.75 7.25
CA LEU A 486 -2.17 90.89 8.36
C LEU A 486 -3.54 90.24 8.11
N ARG A 487 -4.51 90.99 7.57
CA ARG A 487 -5.82 90.45 7.17
C ARG A 487 -5.72 89.39 6.07
N THR A 488 -4.91 89.60 5.03
CA THR A 488 -4.72 88.57 4.00
C THR A 488 -4.00 87.34 4.55
N LYS A 489 -3.01 87.51 5.43
CA LYS A 489 -2.33 86.40 6.10
C LYS A 489 -3.26 85.59 7.01
N VAL A 490 -4.12 86.26 7.80
CA VAL A 490 -5.16 85.59 8.60
C VAL A 490 -6.08 84.78 7.70
N LYS A 491 -6.58 85.37 6.61
CA LYS A 491 -7.44 84.64 5.67
C LYS A 491 -6.76 83.40 5.07
N CYS A 492 -5.49 83.50 4.65
CA CYS A 492 -4.78 82.33 4.14
C CYS A 492 -4.67 81.20 5.18
N LEU A 493 -4.42 81.53 6.45
CA LEU A 493 -4.39 80.55 7.54
C LEU A 493 -5.79 79.98 7.86
N GLU A 494 -6.85 80.77 7.70
CA GLU A 494 -8.24 80.31 7.80
C GLU A 494 -8.64 79.38 6.64
N ASP A 495 -8.18 79.65 5.41
CA ASP A 495 -8.38 78.81 4.21
C ASP A 495 -7.52 77.51 4.26
N GLU A 496 -6.37 77.53 4.94
CA GLU A 496 -5.51 76.36 5.17
C GLU A 496 -6.03 75.44 6.28
N ARG A 497 -6.61 76.00 7.36
CA ARG A 497 -7.11 75.22 8.50
C ARG A 497 -8.02 74.04 8.10
N PRO A 498 -9.11 74.20 7.32
CA PRO A 498 -10.01 73.10 6.99
C PRO A 498 -9.32 71.99 6.20
N ARG A 499 -8.31 72.30 5.38
CA ARG A 499 -7.54 71.27 4.64
C ARG A 499 -6.76 70.37 5.60
N THR A 500 -6.08 70.97 6.58
CA THR A 500 -5.39 70.19 7.63
C THR A 500 -6.38 69.40 8.51
N GLU A 501 -7.61 69.91 8.68
CA GLU A 501 -8.68 69.28 9.46
C GLU A 501 -9.31 68.10 8.70
N GLU A 502 -9.46 68.21 7.38
CA GLU A 502 -9.82 67.12 6.46
C GLU A 502 -8.72 66.03 6.37
N GLU A 503 -7.45 66.42 6.22
CA GLU A 503 -6.30 65.51 6.24
C GLU A 503 -6.25 64.69 7.54
N LEU A 504 -6.39 65.35 8.70
CA LEU A 504 -6.46 64.68 10.00
C LEU A 504 -7.65 63.72 10.11
N ASN A 505 -8.80 64.02 9.51
CA ASN A 505 -9.93 63.10 9.48
C ASN A 505 -9.68 61.91 8.54
N ASN A 506 -9.04 62.11 7.39
CA ASN A 506 -8.61 61.03 6.49
C ASN A 506 -7.62 60.08 7.20
N TYR A 507 -6.63 60.61 7.93
CA TYR A 507 -5.71 59.79 8.72
C TYR A 507 -6.44 59.02 9.84
N ARG A 508 -7.39 59.63 10.53
CA ARG A 508 -8.24 58.95 11.54
C ARG A 508 -9.05 57.81 10.92
N GLU A 509 -9.63 57.98 9.73
CA GLU A 509 -10.34 56.88 9.07
C GLU A 509 -9.39 55.73 8.68
N ILE A 510 -8.20 56.03 8.16
CA ILE A 510 -7.18 55.02 7.81
C ILE A 510 -6.77 54.23 9.06
N ILE A 511 -6.48 54.93 10.17
CA ILE A 511 -6.14 54.32 11.46
C ILE A 511 -7.29 53.44 11.98
N ASN A 512 -8.54 53.86 11.84
CA ASN A 512 -9.70 53.07 12.28
C ASN A 512 -9.92 51.83 11.40
N ARG A 513 -9.76 51.94 10.07
CA ARG A 513 -9.80 50.80 9.13
C ARG A 513 -8.68 49.80 9.45
N GLN A 514 -7.46 50.28 9.71
CA GLN A 514 -6.32 49.45 10.11
C GLN A 514 -6.56 48.76 11.46
N LYS A 515 -7.10 49.46 12.47
CA LYS A 515 -7.46 48.87 13.77
C LYS A 515 -8.48 47.74 13.63
N ALA A 516 -9.52 47.93 12.81
CA ALA A 516 -10.50 46.89 12.51
C ALA A 516 -9.88 45.68 11.77
N GLN A 517 -8.99 45.93 10.81
CA GLN A 517 -8.27 44.88 10.09
C GLN A 517 -7.33 44.09 11.02
N ILE A 518 -6.59 44.77 11.90
CA ILE A 518 -5.72 44.14 12.91
C ILE A 518 -6.54 43.28 13.88
N GLN A 519 -7.72 43.73 14.30
CA GLN A 519 -8.59 42.89 15.14
C GLN A 519 -9.07 41.65 14.40
N SER A 520 -9.59 41.81 13.17
CA SER A 520 -10.00 40.66 12.35
C SER A 520 -8.87 39.67 12.07
N GLN A 521 -7.63 40.14 11.93
CA GLN A 521 -6.44 39.28 11.81
C GLN A 521 -6.09 38.56 13.12
N LYS A 522 -6.27 39.18 14.29
CA LYS A 522 -6.13 38.51 15.60
C LYS A 522 -7.22 37.45 15.81
N ASP A 523 -8.46 37.75 15.42
CA ASP A 523 -9.57 36.81 15.51
C ASP A 523 -9.32 35.59 14.61
N GLN A 524 -8.81 35.82 13.39
CA GLN A 524 -8.36 34.74 12.50
C GLN A 524 -7.19 33.93 13.08
N LEU A 525 -6.17 34.58 13.65
CA LEU A 525 -5.07 33.88 14.32
C LEU A 525 -5.55 33.03 15.50
N SER A 526 -6.53 33.51 16.29
CA SER A 526 -7.15 32.74 17.36
C SER A 526 -7.86 31.48 16.85
N ILE A 527 -8.52 31.56 15.69
CA ILE A 527 -9.17 30.40 15.05
C ILE A 527 -8.11 29.43 14.52
N VAL A 528 -7.02 29.92 13.92
CA VAL A 528 -5.90 29.06 13.47
C VAL A 528 -5.27 28.34 14.66
N GLN A 529 -4.99 29.03 15.77
CA GLN A 529 -4.45 28.44 17.01
C GLN A 529 -5.36 27.30 17.51
N GLN A 530 -6.68 27.51 17.55
CA GLN A 530 -7.65 26.49 17.97
C GLN A 530 -7.70 25.28 17.02
N LEU A 531 -7.45 25.48 15.72
CA LEU A 531 -7.37 24.39 14.74
C LEU A 531 -6.03 23.64 14.83
N GLU A 532 -4.92 24.32 15.13
CA GLU A 532 -3.63 23.69 15.43
C GLU A 532 -3.72 22.86 16.74
N ASP A 533 -4.33 23.42 17.79
CA ASP A 533 -4.58 22.73 19.06
C ASP A 533 -5.56 21.55 18.92
N GLN A 534 -6.43 21.54 17.89
CA GLN A 534 -7.28 20.38 17.56
C GLN A 534 -6.51 19.35 16.74
N HIS A 535 -5.81 19.76 15.68
CA HIS A 535 -4.97 18.89 14.86
C HIS A 535 -3.96 18.12 15.71
N HIS A 536 -3.34 18.76 16.70
CA HIS A 536 -2.38 18.09 17.57
C HIS A 536 -3.02 17.06 18.51
N ARG A 537 -4.29 17.24 18.91
CA ARG A 537 -5.05 16.22 19.64
C ARG A 537 -5.45 15.07 18.72
N ASP A 538 -5.93 15.38 17.51
CA ASP A 538 -6.26 14.40 16.49
C ASP A 538 -5.03 13.54 16.11
N GLU A 539 -3.83 14.15 16.05
CA GLU A 539 -2.55 13.44 15.84
C GLU A 539 -2.19 12.50 16.99
N GLN A 540 -2.39 12.92 18.24
CA GLN A 540 -2.14 12.09 19.42
C GLN A 540 -3.12 10.90 19.49
N GLU A 541 -4.42 11.15 19.26
CA GLU A 541 -5.43 10.09 19.13
C GLU A 541 -5.04 9.11 18.00
N MET A 542 -4.68 9.62 16.82
CA MET A 542 -4.20 8.81 15.70
C MET A 542 -2.85 8.11 15.94
N SER A 543 -2.05 8.49 16.94
CA SER A 543 -0.90 7.68 17.40
C SER A 543 -1.36 6.52 18.26
N SER A 544 -2.17 6.81 19.29
CA SER A 544 -2.70 5.78 20.21
C SER A 544 -3.49 4.69 19.48
N LEU A 545 -4.28 5.05 18.46
CA LEU A 545 -5.02 4.09 17.63
C LEU A 545 -4.11 3.25 16.72
N LYS A 546 -2.96 3.78 16.27
CA LYS A 546 -1.95 2.98 15.54
C LYS A 546 -1.27 2.01 16.49
N GLU A 547 -0.89 2.47 17.68
CA GLU A 547 -0.30 1.63 18.72
C GLU A 547 -1.26 0.51 19.15
N GLU A 548 -2.56 0.78 19.30
CA GLU A 548 -3.57 -0.25 19.57
C GLU A 548 -3.70 -1.24 18.40
N VAL A 549 -3.78 -0.77 17.16
CA VAL A 549 -3.82 -1.64 15.96
C VAL A 549 -2.55 -2.50 15.82
N GLU A 550 -1.38 -1.95 16.13
CA GLU A 550 -0.10 -2.68 16.09
C GLU A 550 -0.02 -3.74 17.19
N ASN A 551 -0.46 -3.42 18.42
CA ASN A 551 -0.62 -4.38 19.51
C ASN A 551 -1.63 -5.50 19.19
N LEU A 552 -2.74 -5.18 18.50
CA LEU A 552 -3.72 -6.17 18.04
C LEU A 552 -3.16 -7.05 16.92
N ASN A 553 -2.37 -6.49 16.00
CA ASN A 553 -1.68 -7.26 14.96
C ASN A 553 -0.66 -8.25 15.55
N VAL A 554 0.09 -7.85 16.59
CA VAL A 554 0.99 -8.77 17.32
C VAL A 554 0.20 -9.91 17.97
N GLN A 555 -0.89 -9.60 18.69
CA GLN A 555 -1.77 -10.62 19.28
C GLN A 555 -2.38 -11.57 18.22
N MET A 556 -2.79 -11.04 17.06
CA MET A 556 -3.27 -11.86 15.94
C MET A 556 -2.17 -12.78 15.37
N ALA A 557 -0.94 -12.29 15.25
CA ALA A 557 0.20 -13.09 14.78
C ALA A 557 0.56 -14.21 15.78
N ASP A 558 0.48 -13.94 17.07
CA ASP A 558 0.70 -14.93 18.14
C ASP A 558 -0.41 -16.00 18.13
N LEU A 559 -1.68 -15.60 18.08
CA LEU A 559 -2.82 -16.53 17.97
C LEU A 559 -2.78 -17.38 16.69
N GLN A 560 -2.33 -16.82 15.56
CA GLN A 560 -2.10 -17.59 14.33
C GLN A 560 -0.98 -18.63 14.51
N ARG A 561 0.08 -18.29 15.25
CA ARG A 561 1.19 -19.21 15.57
C ARG A 561 0.71 -20.35 16.49
N ASP A 562 -0.14 -20.06 17.46
CA ASP A 562 -0.76 -21.07 18.33
C ASP A 562 -1.72 -21.99 17.56
N ILE A 563 -2.49 -21.47 16.60
CA ILE A 563 -3.36 -22.26 15.71
C ILE A 563 -2.53 -23.14 14.76
N GLN A 564 -1.37 -22.68 14.30
CA GLN A 564 -0.44 -23.50 13.53
C GLN A 564 0.21 -24.58 14.41
N GLY A 565 0.60 -24.23 15.63
CA GLY A 565 1.14 -25.16 16.62
C GLY A 565 0.14 -26.19 17.15
N SER A 566 -1.16 -25.89 17.18
CA SER A 566 -2.21 -26.88 17.48
C SER A 566 -2.44 -27.83 16.30
N ARG A 567 -2.55 -27.31 15.06
CA ARG A 567 -2.66 -28.12 13.84
C ARG A 567 -1.47 -29.04 13.61
N ALA A 568 -0.25 -28.61 13.95
CA ALA A 568 0.94 -29.46 13.89
C ALA A 568 0.83 -30.66 14.84
N ARG A 569 0.46 -30.42 16.11
CA ARG A 569 0.21 -31.47 17.11
C ARG A 569 -0.97 -32.38 16.74
N GLU A 570 -2.01 -31.83 16.13
CA GLU A 570 -3.14 -32.60 15.60
C GLU A 570 -2.69 -33.53 14.46
N ALA A 571 -1.88 -33.05 13.52
CA ALA A 571 -1.31 -33.87 12.45
C ALA A 571 -0.36 -34.96 12.99
N GLU A 572 0.43 -34.67 14.02
CA GLU A 572 1.24 -35.67 14.72
C GLU A 572 0.36 -36.75 15.38
N LEU A 573 -0.68 -36.35 16.12
CA LEU A 573 -1.63 -37.26 16.76
C LEU A 573 -2.41 -38.12 15.74
N LEU A 574 -2.80 -37.54 14.61
CA LEU A 574 -3.40 -38.28 13.49
C LEU A 574 -2.40 -39.28 12.90
N GLY A 575 -1.13 -38.89 12.69
CA GLY A 575 -0.07 -39.79 12.23
C GLY A 575 0.29 -40.90 13.24
N PHE A 576 0.16 -40.66 14.55
CA PHE A 576 0.22 -41.71 15.57
C PHE A 576 -0.99 -42.64 15.50
N THR A 577 -2.19 -42.09 15.30
CA THR A 577 -3.46 -42.84 15.19
C THR A 577 -3.48 -43.72 13.95
N GLU A 578 -2.97 -43.22 12.80
CA GLU A 578 -2.78 -43.98 11.57
C GLU A 578 -1.81 -45.15 11.80
N LYS A 579 -0.63 -44.90 12.38
CA LYS A 579 0.35 -45.95 12.69
C LYS A 579 -0.20 -46.99 13.66
N LEU A 580 -0.97 -46.56 14.66
CA LEU A 580 -1.63 -47.45 15.62
C LEU A 580 -2.71 -48.30 14.94
N THR A 581 -3.53 -47.70 14.09
CA THR A 581 -4.61 -48.38 13.34
C THR A 581 -4.04 -49.36 12.32
N SER A 582 -2.98 -48.96 11.60
CA SER A 582 -2.22 -49.81 10.68
C SER A 582 -1.63 -51.02 11.40
N LYS A 583 -0.94 -50.82 12.53
CA LYS A 583 -0.46 -51.94 13.36
C LYS A 583 -1.60 -52.81 13.90
N ASN A 584 -2.71 -52.21 14.33
CA ASN A 584 -3.84 -52.97 14.85
C ASN A 584 -4.47 -53.83 13.74
N ALA A 585 -4.67 -53.29 12.53
CA ALA A 585 -5.14 -54.04 11.37
C ALA A 585 -4.16 -55.15 10.93
N GLN A 586 -2.84 -54.90 10.99
CA GLN A 586 -1.83 -55.94 10.76
C GLN A 586 -1.94 -57.05 11.82
N LEU A 587 -1.99 -56.71 13.11
CA LEU A 587 -2.15 -57.68 14.20
C LEU A 587 -3.48 -58.43 14.10
N GLN A 588 -4.57 -57.77 13.67
CA GLN A 588 -5.86 -58.42 13.41
C GLN A 588 -5.75 -59.42 12.26
N SER A 589 -4.99 -59.09 11.20
CA SER A 589 -4.70 -60.00 10.07
C SER A 589 -3.84 -61.19 10.51
N GLU A 590 -2.81 -60.96 11.32
CA GLU A 590 -1.95 -62.01 11.89
C GLU A 590 -2.75 -62.92 12.84
N VAL A 591 -3.60 -62.36 13.71
CA VAL A 591 -4.53 -63.12 14.57
C VAL A 591 -5.51 -63.93 13.73
N ASN A 592 -6.12 -63.35 12.68
CA ASN A 592 -7.03 -64.08 11.80
C ASN A 592 -6.32 -65.21 11.02
N ALA A 593 -5.07 -64.99 10.58
CA ALA A 593 -4.28 -66.02 9.91
C ALA A 593 -3.82 -67.14 10.86
N LEU A 594 -3.50 -66.80 12.11
CA LEU A 594 -3.20 -67.78 13.16
C LEU A 594 -4.45 -68.54 13.60
N GLN A 595 -5.62 -67.88 13.70
CA GLN A 595 -6.89 -68.51 13.98
C GLN A 595 -7.29 -69.46 12.86
N ALA A 596 -7.21 -69.05 11.59
CA ALA A 596 -7.46 -69.94 10.45
C ALA A 596 -6.52 -71.15 10.44
N ARG A 597 -5.23 -70.98 10.78
CA ARG A 597 -4.31 -72.11 10.98
C ARG A 597 -4.71 -73.01 12.14
N LEU A 598 -5.11 -72.45 13.28
CA LEU A 598 -5.59 -73.20 14.45
C LEU A 598 -6.86 -73.98 14.12
N ASP A 599 -7.80 -73.37 13.39
CA ASP A 599 -9.04 -74.00 12.95
C ASP A 599 -8.75 -75.16 12.00
N CYS A 600 -7.92 -74.95 10.97
CA CYS A 600 -7.46 -76.03 10.07
C CYS A 600 -6.74 -77.15 10.83
N MET A 601 -5.87 -76.83 11.80
CA MET A 601 -5.23 -77.84 12.64
C MET A 601 -6.23 -78.55 13.57
N SER A 602 -7.29 -77.87 14.03
CA SER A 602 -8.36 -78.48 14.83
C SER A 602 -9.24 -79.41 14.01
N VAL A 603 -9.49 -79.08 12.73
CA VAL A 603 -10.20 -79.95 11.78
C VAL A 603 -9.34 -81.17 11.48
N ALA A 604 -8.08 -80.99 11.07
CA ALA A 604 -7.16 -82.11 10.85
C ALA A 604 -6.95 -82.98 12.12
N SER A 605 -6.95 -82.37 13.32
CA SER A 605 -6.88 -83.12 14.57
C SER A 605 -8.17 -83.88 14.89
N ARG A 606 -9.35 -83.38 14.51
CA ARG A 606 -10.61 -84.15 14.58
C ARG A 606 -10.58 -85.29 13.57
N GLU A 607 -10.23 -85.02 12.32
CA GLU A 607 -10.12 -86.04 11.26
C GLU A 607 -9.15 -87.17 11.65
N LEU A 608 -8.00 -86.84 12.25
CA LEU A 608 -7.05 -87.84 12.77
C LEU A 608 -7.58 -88.57 14.02
N GLN A 609 -8.37 -87.92 14.87
CA GLN A 609 -9.03 -88.55 16.02
C GLN A 609 -10.15 -89.50 15.57
N ASP A 610 -10.95 -89.09 14.59
CA ASP A 610 -11.99 -89.89 13.96
C ASP A 610 -11.38 -91.06 13.18
N GLN A 611 -10.30 -90.85 12.42
CA GLN A 611 -9.53 -91.94 11.79
C GLN A 611 -9.00 -92.94 12.83
N ARG A 612 -8.47 -92.48 13.96
CA ARG A 612 -8.06 -93.37 15.07
C ARG A 612 -9.25 -94.11 15.69
N PHE A 613 -10.41 -93.47 15.80
CA PHE A 613 -11.63 -94.10 16.29
C PHE A 613 -12.14 -95.16 15.30
N PHE A 614 -12.15 -94.86 14.00
CA PHE A 614 -12.45 -95.83 12.94
C PHE A 614 -11.44 -96.99 12.94
N GLN A 615 -10.13 -96.74 13.04
CA GLN A 615 -9.11 -97.79 13.17
C GLN A 615 -9.32 -98.65 14.43
N SER A 616 -9.65 -98.05 15.57
CA SER A 616 -9.98 -98.79 16.80
C SER A 616 -11.26 -99.63 16.66
N ASN A 617 -12.25 -99.14 15.91
CA ASN A 617 -13.48 -99.89 15.62
C ASN A 617 -13.23 -101.02 14.59
N VAL A 618 -12.36 -100.80 13.60
CA VAL A 618 -11.91 -101.82 12.66
C VAL A 618 -11.16 -102.92 13.41
N HIS A 619 -10.16 -102.59 14.23
CA HIS A 619 -9.47 -103.57 15.08
C HIS A 619 -10.41 -104.29 16.06
N LEU A 620 -11.43 -103.62 16.61
CA LEU A 620 -12.44 -104.28 17.44
C LEU A 620 -13.31 -105.26 16.62
N CYS A 621 -13.64 -104.92 15.37
CA CYS A 621 -14.34 -105.81 14.45
C CYS A 621 -13.45 -106.98 13.97
N GLU A 622 -12.17 -106.74 13.68
CA GLU A 622 -11.18 -107.79 13.37
C GLU A 622 -11.00 -108.76 14.54
N TYR A 623 -10.83 -108.25 15.76
CA TYR A 623 -10.73 -109.08 16.97
C TYR A 623 -12.01 -109.87 17.23
N ARG A 624 -13.19 -109.28 16.97
CA ARG A 624 -14.47 -109.99 17.04
C ARG A 624 -14.59 -111.05 15.95
N LEU A 625 -14.12 -110.79 14.73
CA LEU A 625 -14.11 -111.73 13.62
C LEU A 625 -13.18 -112.91 13.90
N GLN A 626 -11.93 -112.67 14.28
CA GLN A 626 -10.97 -113.70 14.68
C GLN A 626 -11.49 -114.57 15.83
N ARG A 627 -12.23 -113.98 16.79
CA ARG A 627 -12.88 -114.74 17.85
C ARG A 627 -14.06 -115.59 17.36
N GLU A 628 -14.83 -115.10 16.39
CA GLU A 628 -15.88 -115.89 15.72
C GLU A 628 -15.25 -117.04 14.93
N GLU A 629 -14.22 -116.76 14.12
CA GLU A 629 -13.43 -117.76 13.37
C GLU A 629 -12.83 -118.82 14.29
N HIS A 630 -12.27 -118.46 15.45
CA HIS A 630 -11.77 -119.42 16.43
C HIS A 630 -12.88 -120.30 16.99
N LEU A 631 -14.02 -119.71 17.38
CA LEU A 631 -15.18 -120.47 17.85
C LEU A 631 -15.73 -121.41 16.76
N ARG A 632 -15.77 -120.98 15.49
CA ARG A 632 -16.14 -121.85 14.36
C ARG A 632 -15.11 -122.93 14.10
N GLN A 633 -13.82 -122.68 14.31
CA GLN A 633 -12.78 -123.71 14.23
C GLN A 633 -12.90 -124.73 15.37
N GLU A 634 -13.26 -124.30 16.58
CA GLU A 634 -13.56 -125.18 17.71
C GLU A 634 -14.85 -126.00 17.47
N GLU A 635 -15.91 -125.39 16.92
CA GLU A 635 -17.11 -126.09 16.47
C GLU A 635 -16.79 -127.12 15.36
N VAL A 636 -16.00 -126.75 14.34
CA VAL A 636 -15.61 -127.65 13.25
C VAL A 636 -14.72 -128.79 13.76
N GLN A 637 -13.76 -128.51 14.66
CA GLN A 637 -12.92 -129.55 15.29
C GLN A 637 -13.75 -130.50 16.17
N THR A 638 -14.65 -129.97 17.01
CA THR A 638 -15.53 -130.81 17.83
C THR A 638 -16.48 -131.64 16.98
N LEU A 639 -17.08 -131.07 15.93
CA LEU A 639 -17.87 -131.83 14.95
C LEU A 639 -17.04 -132.86 14.18
N GLN A 640 -15.77 -132.57 13.83
CA GLN A 640 -14.87 -133.56 13.22
C GLN A 640 -14.54 -134.70 14.19
N THR A 641 -14.23 -134.41 15.46
CA THR A 641 -13.96 -135.47 16.45
C THR A 641 -15.20 -136.33 16.70
N GLN A 642 -16.39 -135.73 16.84
CA GLN A 642 -17.66 -136.45 16.89
C GLN A 642 -17.89 -137.31 15.65
N ARG A 643 -17.65 -136.76 14.44
CA ARG A 643 -17.76 -137.53 13.19
C ARG A 643 -16.78 -138.71 13.18
N THR A 644 -15.53 -138.53 13.62
CA THR A 644 -14.56 -139.64 13.70
C THR A 644 -14.94 -140.68 14.76
N ALA A 645 -15.50 -140.26 15.90
CA ALA A 645 -15.98 -141.18 16.94
C ALA A 645 -17.14 -142.05 16.40
N LEU A 646 -18.15 -141.42 15.80
CA LEU A 646 -19.26 -142.11 15.13
C LEU A 646 -18.77 -142.99 13.96
N GLN A 647 -17.73 -142.57 13.24
CA GLN A 647 -17.14 -143.34 12.13
C GLN A 647 -16.33 -144.55 12.63
N VAL A 648 -15.74 -144.49 13.83
CA VAL A 648 -15.16 -145.64 14.54
C VAL A 648 -16.25 -146.55 15.12
N GLU A 649 -17.32 -146.00 15.70
CA GLU A 649 -18.46 -146.75 16.20
C GLU A 649 -19.16 -147.52 15.06
N ILE A 650 -19.35 -146.91 13.90
CA ILE A 650 -19.84 -147.58 12.69
C ILE A 650 -18.90 -148.71 12.26
N ALA A 651 -17.58 -148.54 12.33
CA ALA A 651 -16.63 -149.61 12.01
C ALA A 651 -16.65 -150.77 13.04
N GLN A 652 -16.87 -150.46 14.32
CA GLN A 652 -17.09 -151.46 15.38
C GLN A 652 -18.40 -152.22 15.20
N LEU A 653 -19.48 -151.53 14.82
CA LEU A 653 -20.76 -152.15 14.49
C LEU A 653 -20.69 -152.98 13.20
N GLN A 654 -19.93 -152.53 12.18
CA GLN A 654 -19.68 -153.30 10.96
C GLN A 654 -18.89 -154.58 11.26
N THR A 655 -17.79 -154.49 12.01
CA THR A 655 -17.04 -155.68 12.44
C THR A 655 -17.89 -156.61 13.30
N ARG A 656 -18.73 -156.10 14.21
CA ARG A 656 -19.68 -156.96 14.97
C ARG A 656 -20.76 -157.57 14.08
N VAL A 657 -21.21 -156.90 13.02
CA VAL A 657 -22.12 -157.46 12.01
C VAL A 657 -21.44 -158.56 11.20
N ASP A 658 -20.15 -158.43 10.87
CA ASP A 658 -19.38 -159.45 10.16
C ASP A 658 -19.03 -160.65 11.06
N GLU A 659 -18.69 -160.42 12.34
CA GLU A 659 -18.63 -161.48 13.36
C GLU A 659 -19.97 -162.23 13.46
N LEU A 660 -21.11 -161.51 13.54
CA LEU A 660 -22.44 -162.13 13.57
C LEU A 660 -22.79 -162.86 12.26
N ARG A 661 -22.26 -162.42 11.11
CA ARG A 661 -22.38 -163.13 9.82
C ARG A 661 -21.56 -164.41 9.82
N ASP A 662 -20.38 -164.44 10.41
CA ASP A 662 -19.55 -165.64 10.54
C ASP A 662 -20.03 -166.58 11.66
N GLU A 663 -20.56 -166.06 12.77
CA GLU A 663 -21.35 -166.82 13.74
C GLU A 663 -22.56 -167.46 13.04
N LEU A 664 -23.30 -166.72 12.20
CA LEU A 664 -24.41 -167.25 11.40
C LEU A 664 -23.95 -168.26 10.34
N ALA A 665 -22.79 -168.06 9.69
CA ALA A 665 -22.26 -168.97 8.68
C ALA A 665 -21.70 -170.26 9.30
N THR A 666 -21.08 -170.18 10.48
CA THR A 666 -20.66 -171.34 11.27
C THR A 666 -21.84 -172.03 11.93
N GLN A 667 -22.87 -171.31 12.37
CA GLN A 667 -24.16 -171.90 12.77
C GLN A 667 -24.84 -172.59 11.60
N LYS A 668 -24.89 -172.02 10.39
CA LYS A 668 -25.41 -172.71 9.20
C LYS A 668 -24.59 -173.94 8.84
N ARG A 669 -23.26 -173.92 9.01
CA ARG A 669 -22.39 -175.11 8.86
C ARG A 669 -22.66 -176.16 9.94
N LYS A 670 -22.81 -175.77 11.21
CA LYS A 670 -23.17 -176.65 12.34
C LYS A 670 -24.58 -177.22 12.19
N GLN A 671 -25.56 -176.42 11.78
CA GLN A 671 -26.91 -176.85 11.45
C GLN A 671 -26.92 -177.77 10.23
N ALA A 672 -26.13 -177.53 9.18
CA ALA A 672 -26.02 -178.46 8.06
C ALA A 672 -25.34 -179.78 8.44
N ALA A 673 -24.35 -179.77 9.34
CA ALA A 673 -23.74 -180.97 9.91
C ALA A 673 -24.73 -181.72 10.81
N ASN A 674 -25.39 -181.01 11.73
CA ASN A 674 -26.44 -181.54 12.59
C ASN A 674 -27.65 -182.01 11.79
N ILE A 675 -28.02 -181.40 10.65
CA ILE A 675 -29.08 -181.92 9.78
C ILE A 675 -28.62 -183.18 9.06
N LYS A 676 -27.35 -183.27 8.62
CA LYS A 676 -26.82 -184.54 8.07
C LYS A 676 -26.79 -185.65 9.11
N ASP A 677 -26.41 -185.34 10.35
CA ASP A 677 -26.38 -186.34 11.42
C ASP A 677 -27.77 -186.65 11.98
N LEU A 678 -28.62 -185.65 12.22
CA LEU A 678 -30.04 -185.82 12.51
C LEU A 678 -30.80 -186.47 11.35
N THR A 679 -30.32 -186.46 10.11
CA THR A 679 -30.90 -187.28 9.02
C THR A 679 -30.49 -188.74 9.16
N LYS A 680 -29.25 -189.06 9.53
CA LYS A 680 -28.85 -190.42 9.90
C LYS A 680 -29.62 -190.92 11.14
N GLN A 681 -29.72 -190.07 12.16
CA GLN A 681 -30.48 -190.35 13.38
C GLN A 681 -31.98 -190.41 13.09
N LEU A 682 -32.56 -189.62 12.16
CA LEU A 682 -33.96 -189.74 11.73
C LEU A 682 -34.20 -191.00 10.88
N VAL A 683 -33.21 -191.51 10.15
CA VAL A 683 -33.30 -192.84 9.53
C VAL A 683 -33.26 -193.96 10.59
N GLN A 684 -32.63 -193.71 11.75
CA GLN A 684 -32.67 -194.60 12.92
C GLN A 684 -33.88 -194.35 13.86
N ALA A 685 -34.48 -193.15 13.86
CA ALA A 685 -35.55 -192.73 14.77
C ALA A 685 -36.94 -192.81 14.11
N ARG A 686 -37.07 -192.66 12.79
CA ARG A 686 -38.21 -193.25 12.03
C ARG A 686 -38.31 -194.76 12.19
N LYS A 687 -37.31 -195.39 12.84
CA LYS A 687 -37.29 -196.80 13.24
C LYS A 687 -37.52 -197.02 14.75
N LYS A 688 -37.83 -195.97 15.54
CA LYS A 688 -38.03 -196.03 17.01
C LYS A 688 -39.01 -195.02 17.67
N LEU A 689 -39.21 -193.81 17.14
CA LEU A 689 -40.09 -192.75 17.69
C LEU A 689 -40.51 -191.78 16.55
N GLU A 690 -41.78 -191.49 16.26
CA GLU A 690 -43.05 -191.97 16.83
C GLU A 690 -43.38 -191.52 18.28
N GLN A 691 -42.97 -190.31 18.73
CA GLN A 691 -43.60 -189.54 19.85
C GLN A 691 -43.04 -188.08 20.14
N VAL A 692 -43.82 -187.01 19.83
CA VAL A 692 -44.07 -185.71 20.60
C VAL A 692 -43.05 -184.47 20.60
N GLU A 693 -43.47 -183.20 20.98
CA GLU A 693 -43.13 -181.83 20.38
C GLU A 693 -43.16 -180.45 21.26
N ASN A 694 -42.63 -179.24 20.77
CA ASN A 694 -43.04 -177.71 20.87
C ASN A 694 -42.54 -176.49 21.87
N GLY A 695 -42.55 -175.10 21.53
CA GLY A 695 -42.32 -173.77 22.37
C GLY A 695 -42.02 -172.24 21.78
N GLY A 696 -42.06 -171.00 22.49
CA GLY A 696 -41.62 -169.52 22.05
C GLY A 696 -41.94 -168.07 22.83
N CYS A 697 -41.46 -166.81 22.39
CA CYS A 697 -41.81 -165.26 22.63
C CYS A 697 -41.03 -164.17 23.62
N ASP A 698 -41.08 -162.75 23.76
CA ASP A 698 -41.29 -161.37 23.00
C ASP A 698 -41.19 -159.86 23.76
N ARG A 699 -41.00 -158.61 23.09
CA ARG A 699 -41.22 -157.01 23.29
C ARG A 699 -40.61 -155.91 24.36
N GLU A 700 -40.65 -154.49 24.48
CA GLU A 700 -40.91 -153.08 23.78
C GLU A 700 -40.77 -151.62 24.63
N ALA A 701 -40.55 -150.29 24.14
CA ALA A 701 -40.59 -148.86 24.87
C ALA A 701 -40.36 -147.36 24.15
N SER A 702 -40.65 -146.06 24.70
CA SER A 702 -40.26 -144.56 24.23
C SER A 702 -40.71 -143.14 24.97
N SER A 703 -40.25 -141.81 24.70
CA SER A 703 -40.68 -140.37 25.27
C SER A 703 -40.19 -138.87 24.72
N MET A 704 -40.61 -137.58 25.17
CA MET A 704 -40.33 -136.08 24.64
C MET A 704 -40.54 -134.66 25.51
N GLY A 705 -40.33 -133.31 25.05
CA GLY A 705 -40.50 -131.89 25.76
C GLY A 705 -40.37 -130.36 25.08
N SER A 706 -40.56 -129.10 25.72
CA SER A 706 -40.49 -127.57 25.21
C SER A 706 -40.76 -126.28 26.23
N ARG A 707 -40.81 -124.84 26.15
CA ARG A 707 -40.43 -123.50 25.36
C ARG A 707 -40.90 -122.01 25.97
N SER A 708 -40.45 -120.69 25.62
CA SER A 708 -40.93 -119.25 26.13
C SER A 708 -40.54 -117.77 25.44
N SER A 709 -40.96 -116.47 25.89
CA SER A 709 -40.81 -114.95 25.36
C SER A 709 -41.07 -113.65 26.38
N SER A 710 -41.15 -112.22 26.28
CA SER A 710 -40.91 -110.84 25.51
C SER A 710 -41.20 -109.45 26.40
N SER A 711 -41.30 -108.02 26.24
CA SER A 711 -41.28 -106.70 25.33
C SER A 711 -41.28 -105.18 26.03
N GLY A 712 -41.31 -103.89 25.40
CA GLY A 712 -41.35 -102.41 26.03
C GLY A 712 -41.52 -100.96 25.22
N SER A 713 -41.57 -99.65 25.79
CA SER A 713 -41.79 -98.17 25.19
C SER A 713 -41.51 -96.82 26.11
N LEU A 714 -41.69 -95.40 26.01
CA LEU A 714 -41.96 -94.06 25.17
C LEU A 714 -41.80 -92.62 26.01
N SER A 715 -41.98 -91.21 25.83
CA SER A 715 -42.31 -89.95 24.90
C SER A 715 -42.08 -88.40 25.48
N ALA A 716 -42.34 -87.14 24.83
CA ALA A 716 -42.04 -85.64 25.30
C ALA A 716 -42.67 -84.24 24.65
N ARG A 717 -42.52 -82.90 25.15
CA ARG A 717 -42.92 -81.46 24.55
C ARG A 717 -42.44 -79.98 25.15
N ALA A 718 -42.86 -78.70 24.72
CA ALA A 718 -42.33 -77.24 25.04
C ALA A 718 -43.15 -75.82 24.83
N GLY A 719 -42.71 -74.57 25.31
CA GLY A 719 -43.00 -73.12 24.82
C GLY A 719 -43.28 -71.81 25.75
N GLY A 720 -42.97 -70.50 25.41
CA GLY A 720 -43.53 -69.18 26.00
C GLY A 720 -42.65 -67.86 26.24
N MET A 721 -43.18 -66.58 26.29
CA MET A 721 -42.44 -65.24 26.41
C MET A 721 -43.21 -64.02 27.09
N ASP A 722 -42.53 -62.93 27.58
CA ASP A 722 -42.98 -61.49 27.89
C ASP A 722 -41.87 -60.63 28.63
N GLU A 723 -41.83 -59.29 28.96
CA GLU A 723 -42.31 -57.94 28.47
C GLU A 723 -41.64 -56.71 29.27
N ARG A 724 -41.66 -55.43 28.78
CA ARG A 724 -41.56 -54.05 29.46
C ARG A 724 -40.24 -53.33 29.87
N LEU A 725 -40.10 -51.97 30.03
CA LEU A 725 -40.69 -50.66 29.51
C LEU A 725 -39.76 -49.47 29.99
N THR A 726 -39.78 -48.17 29.60
CA THR A 726 -40.68 -47.20 28.87
C THR A 726 -39.90 -46.43 27.75
N ASP A 727 -40.37 -45.49 26.89
CA ASP A 727 -41.54 -44.59 26.72
C ASP A 727 -41.46 -43.21 27.50
N SER A 728 -41.82 -42.00 27.00
CA SER A 728 -42.48 -41.53 25.74
C SER A 728 -42.33 -40.00 25.37
N HIS A 729 -42.92 -39.59 24.21
CA HIS A 729 -43.56 -38.28 23.80
C HIS A 729 -42.86 -37.12 23.00
N SER A 730 -43.52 -36.79 21.85
CA SER A 730 -43.80 -35.50 21.14
C SER A 730 -42.76 -34.61 20.38
N GLY A 731 -43.27 -34.00 19.30
CA GLY A 731 -42.78 -32.87 18.46
C GLY A 731 -43.97 -32.35 17.61
N PRO A 732 -43.86 -31.61 16.48
CA PRO A 732 -42.77 -30.77 15.91
C PRO A 732 -43.19 -29.27 15.86
N PRO A 733 -42.38 -28.29 15.35
CA PRO A 733 -42.27 -27.99 13.89
C PRO A 733 -40.86 -27.46 13.46
N PRO A 734 -40.61 -27.16 12.16
CA PRO A 734 -39.29 -26.73 11.66
C PRO A 734 -39.18 -25.24 11.32
N ALA A 735 -38.07 -24.60 11.71
CA ALA A 735 -37.51 -23.39 11.09
C ALA A 735 -36.06 -23.16 11.54
N ASP A 736 -35.12 -23.00 10.59
CA ASP A 736 -34.36 -21.75 10.45
C ASP A 736 -33.52 -21.76 9.17
N SER A 737 -33.92 -20.93 8.20
CA SER A 737 -33.18 -20.70 6.97
C SER A 737 -32.38 -19.41 7.13
N PHE A 738 -31.05 -19.49 7.08
CA PHE A 738 -30.22 -18.29 7.08
C PHE A 738 -30.58 -17.41 5.86
N PRO A 739 -30.76 -16.08 6.03
CA PRO A 739 -31.10 -15.20 4.92
C PRO A 739 -29.87 -14.94 4.04
N GLU A 740 -29.86 -15.49 2.82
CA GLU A 740 -28.86 -15.11 1.82
C GLU A 740 -29.04 -13.63 1.46
N VAL A 741 -28.05 -12.79 1.79
CA VAL A 741 -28.11 -11.35 1.55
C VAL A 741 -27.99 -11.07 0.05
N ASP A 742 -28.99 -10.39 -0.51
CA ASP A 742 -29.03 -10.05 -1.94
C ASP A 742 -27.77 -9.26 -2.37
N LYS A 743 -27.04 -9.86 -3.30
CA LYS A 743 -25.80 -9.36 -3.88
C LYS A 743 -26.04 -8.02 -4.61
N ALA A 744 -27.24 -7.78 -5.16
CA ALA A 744 -27.59 -6.49 -5.77
C ALA A 744 -27.68 -5.36 -4.73
N VAL A 745 -28.29 -5.61 -3.57
CA VAL A 745 -28.38 -4.63 -2.46
C VAL A 745 -26.99 -4.31 -1.90
N LEU A 746 -26.12 -5.32 -1.80
CA LEU A 746 -24.74 -5.13 -1.35
C LEU A 746 -23.92 -4.28 -2.34
N VAL A 747 -24.04 -4.56 -3.65
CA VAL A 747 -23.39 -3.78 -4.71
C VAL A 747 -23.89 -2.32 -4.74
N ASP A 748 -25.20 -2.09 -4.64
CA ASP A 748 -25.72 -0.72 -4.63
C ASP A 748 -25.34 0.07 -3.35
N ARG A 749 -25.20 -0.62 -2.20
CA ARG A 749 -24.62 -0.04 -0.98
C ARG A 749 -23.15 0.35 -1.19
N ILE A 750 -22.36 -0.48 -1.87
CA ILE A 750 -20.96 -0.19 -2.22
C ILE A 750 -20.87 1.00 -3.19
N VAL A 751 -21.68 1.04 -4.25
CA VAL A 751 -21.71 2.15 -5.22
C VAL A 751 -22.11 3.48 -4.56
N ARG A 752 -23.06 3.46 -3.61
CA ARG A 752 -23.40 4.65 -2.81
C ARG A 752 -22.26 5.09 -1.90
N LEU A 753 -21.54 4.16 -1.27
CA LEU A 753 -20.35 4.48 -0.46
C LEU A 753 -19.21 5.06 -1.32
N GLN A 754 -18.93 4.47 -2.49
CA GLN A 754 -17.94 4.97 -3.44
C GLN A 754 -18.28 6.39 -3.94
N LYS A 755 -19.55 6.66 -4.29
CA LYS A 755 -20.00 8.01 -4.66
C LYS A 755 -19.93 9.01 -3.50
N ALA A 756 -20.10 8.58 -2.26
CA ALA A 756 -19.90 9.43 -1.08
C ALA A 756 -18.41 9.70 -0.81
N HIS A 757 -17.54 8.71 -1.04
CA HIS A 757 -16.09 8.85 -0.89
C HIS A 757 -15.49 9.77 -1.97
N ALA A 758 -15.93 9.65 -3.24
CA ALA A 758 -15.47 10.52 -4.32
C ALA A 758 -15.73 12.01 -4.01
N ARG A 759 -16.94 12.36 -3.55
CA ARG A 759 -17.29 13.73 -3.14
C ARG A 759 -16.51 14.24 -1.93
N LYS A 760 -16.05 13.33 -1.05
CA LYS A 760 -15.14 13.70 0.04
C LYS A 760 -13.73 13.97 -0.49
N ASN A 761 -13.24 13.18 -1.44
CA ASN A 761 -11.97 13.41 -2.14
C ASN A 761 -11.95 14.77 -2.86
N GLU A 762 -12.93 15.04 -3.71
CA GLU A 762 -13.10 16.34 -4.40
C GLU A 762 -13.11 17.52 -3.41
N LYS A 763 -13.69 17.31 -2.21
CA LYS A 763 -13.74 18.32 -1.15
C LYS A 763 -12.41 18.50 -0.41
N ILE A 764 -11.63 17.44 -0.24
CA ILE A 764 -10.28 17.46 0.33
C ILE A 764 -9.32 18.14 -0.64
N GLU A 765 -9.30 17.72 -1.91
CA GLU A 765 -8.47 18.30 -2.98
C GLU A 765 -8.69 19.82 -3.11
N PHE A 766 -9.96 20.26 -3.09
CA PHE A 766 -10.31 21.69 -3.05
C PHE A 766 -9.78 22.43 -1.81
N MET A 767 -9.82 21.80 -0.63
CA MET A 767 -9.31 22.40 0.61
C MET A 767 -7.78 22.45 0.61
N GLU A 768 -7.10 21.43 0.12
CA GLU A 768 -5.65 21.42 -0.03
C GLU A 768 -5.14 22.52 -0.96
N ASP A 769 -5.77 22.74 -2.11
CA ASP A 769 -5.37 23.82 -3.03
C ASP A 769 -5.63 25.22 -2.44
N HIS A 770 -6.70 25.40 -1.66
CA HIS A 770 -6.92 26.63 -0.92
C HIS A 770 -5.88 26.85 0.19
N ILE A 771 -5.47 25.79 0.90
CA ILE A 771 -4.38 25.82 1.89
C ILE A 771 -3.04 26.16 1.21
N LYS A 772 -2.73 25.58 0.04
CA LYS A 772 -1.53 25.90 -0.75
C LYS A 772 -1.49 27.40 -1.09
N GLN A 773 -2.60 27.97 -1.57
CA GLN A 773 -2.69 29.42 -1.85
C GLN A 773 -2.51 30.29 -0.60
N LEU A 774 -3.12 29.92 0.53
CA LEU A 774 -2.99 30.65 1.79
C LEU A 774 -1.54 30.64 2.32
N VAL A 775 -0.85 29.50 2.25
CA VAL A 775 0.57 29.38 2.62
C VAL A 775 1.45 30.25 1.70
N GLU A 776 1.14 30.34 0.41
CA GLU A 776 1.87 31.17 -0.55
C GLU A 776 1.65 32.68 -0.32
N GLU A 777 0.42 33.07 0.02
CA GLU A 777 0.06 34.43 0.46
C GLU A 777 0.76 34.82 1.78
N ILE A 778 0.80 33.91 2.76
CA ILE A 778 1.53 34.12 4.02
C ILE A 778 3.02 34.32 3.73
N ARG A 779 3.65 33.45 2.92
CA ARG A 779 5.07 33.59 2.53
C ARG A 779 5.39 34.91 1.84
N LYS A 780 4.50 35.41 0.97
CA LYS A 780 4.61 36.76 0.37
C LYS A 780 4.54 37.85 1.44
N LYS A 781 3.53 37.80 2.33
CA LYS A 781 3.33 38.80 3.39
C LYS A 781 4.49 38.82 4.39
N THR A 782 5.02 37.66 4.78
CA THR A 782 6.23 37.56 5.63
C THR A 782 7.45 38.20 4.95
N LYS A 783 7.68 37.97 3.65
CA LYS A 783 8.77 38.64 2.90
C LYS A 783 8.59 40.16 2.85
N ILE A 784 7.36 40.66 2.70
CA ILE A 784 7.06 42.11 2.72
C ILE A 784 7.33 42.69 4.11
N ILE A 785 6.86 42.04 5.19
CA ILE A 785 7.07 42.46 6.58
C ILE A 785 8.57 42.49 6.91
N GLN A 786 9.31 41.43 6.57
CA GLN A 786 10.78 41.41 6.74
C GLN A 786 11.46 42.53 5.95
N SER A 787 11.02 42.82 4.71
CA SER A 787 11.56 43.94 3.92
C SER A 787 11.16 45.33 4.44
N TYR A 788 10.16 45.44 5.31
CA TYR A 788 9.80 46.70 6.00
C TYR A 788 10.61 46.86 7.29
N VAL A 789 10.65 45.82 8.13
CA VAL A 789 11.42 45.82 9.39
C VAL A 789 12.93 46.00 9.16
N LEU A 790 13.46 45.51 8.04
CA LEU A 790 14.87 45.74 7.64
C LEU A 790 15.11 47.10 6.95
N ARG A 791 14.11 47.98 6.87
CA ARG A 791 14.17 49.26 6.14
C ARG A 791 13.90 50.49 7.00
N GLU A 792 13.21 50.35 8.13
CA GLU A 792 12.99 51.44 9.09
C GLU A 792 14.02 51.42 10.24
N GLU A 793 14.41 52.61 10.70
CA GLU A 793 15.35 52.77 11.81
C GLU A 793 14.66 52.67 13.19
N SER A 794 15.43 52.27 14.21
CA SER A 794 14.93 52.05 15.58
C SER A 794 14.49 53.33 16.27
N GLY A 795 13.26 53.75 15.99
CA GLY A 795 12.61 54.94 16.54
C GLY A 795 11.25 55.26 15.90
N ALA A 796 11.01 54.79 14.66
CA ALA A 796 9.76 55.02 13.93
C ALA A 796 8.50 54.43 14.60
N LEU A 797 8.68 53.45 15.50
CA LEU A 797 7.59 52.75 16.22
C LEU A 797 7.29 53.36 17.60
N SER A 798 7.50 54.67 17.79
CA SER A 798 6.91 55.38 18.94
C SER A 798 5.38 55.25 18.88
N SER A 799 4.75 54.97 20.03
CA SER A 799 3.29 54.92 20.06
C SER A 799 2.70 56.32 19.88
N GLU A 800 1.67 56.45 19.05
CA GLU A 800 0.90 57.69 18.87
C GLU A 800 0.43 58.30 20.21
N ALA A 801 0.18 57.46 21.23
CA ALA A 801 -0.16 57.87 22.60
C ALA A 801 1.04 58.39 23.42
N SER A 802 2.27 57.95 23.14
CA SER A 802 3.50 58.51 23.72
C SER A 802 3.72 59.93 23.19
N ASP A 803 3.66 60.08 21.88
CA ASP A 803 3.93 61.37 21.22
C ASP A 803 2.81 62.38 21.50
N PHE A 804 1.54 61.94 21.59
CA PHE A 804 0.44 62.77 22.05
C PHE A 804 0.62 63.22 23.50
N ASN A 805 1.02 62.33 24.43
CA ASN A 805 1.29 62.73 25.82
C ASN A 805 2.46 63.72 25.92
N LYS A 806 3.54 63.51 25.15
CA LYS A 806 4.69 64.43 25.08
C LYS A 806 4.27 65.80 24.56
N ALA A 807 3.45 65.86 23.51
CA ALA A 807 2.86 67.10 23.00
C ALA A 807 1.87 67.75 23.98
N HIS A 808 1.12 66.96 24.76
CA HIS A 808 0.18 67.48 25.75
C HIS A 808 0.89 68.02 27.01
N LEU A 809 2.03 67.42 27.39
CA LEU A 809 2.94 67.94 28.41
C LEU A 809 3.59 69.26 27.96
N SER A 810 4.09 69.33 26.72
CA SER A 810 4.69 70.57 26.19
C SER A 810 3.70 71.73 26.10
N ARG A 811 2.40 71.45 25.87
CA ARG A 811 1.34 72.48 25.76
C ARG A 811 0.79 72.99 27.10
N ARG A 812 1.09 72.34 28.24
CA ARG A 812 0.47 72.68 29.53
C ARG A 812 1.12 73.86 30.27
N GLY A 813 2.30 74.29 29.82
CA GLY A 813 3.08 75.37 30.45
C GLY A 813 3.74 74.95 31.77
N GLY A 814 4.53 75.87 32.35
CA GLY A 814 5.25 75.67 33.60
C GLY A 814 6.57 74.88 33.45
N ILE A 815 7.24 74.72 34.60
CA ILE A 815 8.50 73.98 34.79
C ILE A 815 8.53 72.61 34.08
N MET A 816 7.43 71.84 34.15
CA MET A 816 7.36 70.51 33.50
C MET A 816 7.39 70.59 31.97
N ALA A 817 6.75 71.61 31.35
CA ALA A 817 6.82 71.80 29.91
C ALA A 817 8.24 72.18 29.45
N SER A 818 8.95 72.97 30.26
CA SER A 818 10.34 73.38 30.02
C SER A 818 11.39 72.28 30.22
N LEU A 819 11.01 71.13 30.82
CA LEU A 819 11.88 69.95 30.93
C LEU A 819 11.76 69.00 29.74
N TYR A 820 10.61 68.96 29.07
CA TYR A 820 10.37 68.13 27.87
C TYR A 820 10.49 68.89 26.55
N THR A 821 10.78 70.19 26.58
CA THR A 821 11.02 71.03 25.40
C THR A 821 12.38 71.72 25.49
N SER A 822 13.05 71.88 24.35
CA SER A 822 14.40 72.47 24.27
C SER A 822 14.40 74.00 24.28
N HIS A 823 13.40 74.65 24.89
CA HIS A 823 13.26 76.10 24.99
C HIS A 823 12.89 76.49 26.44
N PRO A 824 13.71 77.30 27.13
CA PRO A 824 13.39 77.80 28.47
C PRO A 824 12.30 78.89 28.36
N ALA A 825 11.04 78.47 28.40
CA ALA A 825 9.88 79.35 28.26
C ALA A 825 9.46 80.04 29.57
N ASP A 826 10.11 79.70 30.69
CA ASP A 826 9.62 80.02 32.04
C ASP A 826 10.76 80.55 32.92
N SER A 827 10.62 81.78 33.44
CA SER A 827 11.64 82.45 34.25
C SER A 827 11.77 81.89 35.67
N GLY A 828 10.85 81.01 36.10
CA GLY A 828 10.95 80.28 37.36
C GLY A 828 11.90 79.07 37.35
N LEU A 829 12.39 78.63 36.18
CA LEU A 829 13.29 77.47 36.07
C LEU A 829 14.75 77.86 36.35
N THR A 830 15.12 77.98 37.62
CA THR A 830 16.52 78.19 38.01
C THR A 830 17.37 76.92 37.81
N LEU A 831 18.68 77.09 37.61
CA LEU A 831 19.63 75.97 37.48
C LEU A 831 19.66 75.08 38.75
N GLU A 832 19.49 75.69 39.92
CA GLU A 832 19.41 74.97 41.19
C GLU A 832 18.14 74.11 41.26
N LEU A 833 16.99 74.65 40.85
CA LEU A 833 15.72 73.90 40.79
C LEU A 833 15.75 72.79 39.73
N SER A 834 16.40 72.98 38.59
CA SER A 834 16.51 71.93 37.58
C SER A 834 17.46 70.80 38.01
N LEU A 835 18.53 71.09 38.75
CA LEU A 835 19.39 70.07 39.37
C LEU A 835 18.67 69.32 40.51
N GLU A 836 17.88 70.02 41.32
CA GLU A 836 17.04 69.45 42.38
C GLU A 836 15.96 68.50 41.80
N ILE A 837 15.31 68.89 40.70
CA ILE A 837 14.35 68.05 39.97
C ILE A 837 15.05 66.83 39.36
N ASN A 838 16.22 66.99 38.72
CA ASN A 838 16.96 65.86 38.16
C ASN A 838 17.39 64.85 39.25
N ARG A 839 17.84 65.30 40.42
CA ARG A 839 18.13 64.40 41.57
C ARG A 839 16.90 63.64 42.02
N LYS A 840 15.74 64.30 42.12
CA LYS A 840 14.48 63.66 42.53
C LYS A 840 13.93 62.69 41.48
N LEU A 841 14.02 63.03 40.20
CA LEU A 841 13.68 62.13 39.11
C LEU A 841 14.62 60.92 39.08
N GLN A 842 15.92 61.11 39.24
CA GLN A 842 16.89 60.01 39.30
C GLN A 842 16.59 59.07 40.48
N ALA A 843 16.35 59.60 41.68
CA ALA A 843 16.02 58.78 42.85
C ALA A 843 14.71 58.00 42.66
N VAL A 844 13.68 58.59 42.03
CA VAL A 844 12.43 57.88 41.67
C VAL A 844 12.67 56.82 40.60
N LEU A 845 13.56 57.06 39.65
CA LEU A 845 13.90 56.11 38.58
C LEU A 845 14.71 54.93 39.14
N GLU A 846 15.66 55.18 40.05
CA GLU A 846 16.42 54.16 40.79
C GLU A 846 15.51 53.29 41.69
N ASP A 847 14.62 53.91 42.47
CA ASP A 847 13.60 53.22 43.27
C ASP A 847 12.62 52.41 42.40
N THR A 848 12.20 52.96 41.25
CA THR A 848 11.32 52.26 40.30
C THR A 848 12.04 51.09 39.63
N LEU A 849 13.32 51.22 39.27
CA LEU A 849 14.11 50.11 38.74
C LEU A 849 14.31 49.02 39.79
N LEU A 850 14.66 49.38 41.02
CA LEU A 850 14.81 48.44 42.13
C LEU A 850 13.51 47.64 42.36
N LYS A 851 12.36 48.35 42.41
CA LYS A 851 11.03 47.71 42.54
C LYS A 851 10.71 46.79 41.36
N ASN A 852 11.06 47.15 40.12
CA ASN A 852 10.87 46.28 38.96
C ASN A 852 11.79 45.04 38.98
N ILE A 853 13.02 45.17 39.49
CA ILE A 853 13.93 44.04 39.70
C ILE A 853 13.33 43.09 40.75
N THR A 854 12.92 43.59 41.91
CA THR A 854 12.28 42.77 42.96
C THR A 854 10.96 42.15 42.50
N LEU A 855 10.14 42.86 41.70
CA LEU A 855 8.93 42.29 41.11
C LEU A 855 9.24 41.17 40.09
N LYS A 856 10.34 41.30 39.33
CA LYS A 856 10.82 40.25 38.41
C LYS A 856 11.32 39.01 39.17
N GLU A 857 12.08 39.20 40.25
CA GLU A 857 12.54 38.12 41.13
C GLU A 857 11.35 37.41 41.83
N ASN A 858 10.36 38.17 42.29
CA ASN A 858 9.10 37.63 42.83
C ASN A 858 8.30 36.85 41.78
N LEU A 859 8.21 37.35 40.53
CA LEU A 859 7.57 36.63 39.42
C LEU A 859 8.32 35.35 39.03
N GLN A 860 9.65 35.35 39.05
CA GLN A 860 10.46 34.16 38.81
C GLN A 860 10.28 33.13 39.94
N THR A 861 10.23 33.59 41.19
CA THR A 861 9.96 32.73 42.36
C THR A 861 8.56 32.13 42.31
N LEU A 862 7.55 32.93 41.96
CA LEU A 862 6.17 32.46 41.78
C LEU A 862 6.06 31.48 40.61
N GLY A 863 6.75 31.74 39.50
CA GLY A 863 6.83 30.83 38.35
C GLY A 863 7.43 29.47 38.73
N ALA A 864 8.54 29.45 39.46
CA ALA A 864 9.18 28.22 39.94
C ALA A 864 8.29 27.44 40.92
N GLU A 865 7.53 28.11 41.79
CA GLU A 865 6.61 27.42 42.71
C GLU A 865 5.32 26.95 42.00
N ILE A 866 4.86 27.66 40.96
CA ILE A 866 3.80 27.17 40.06
C ILE A 866 4.28 25.91 39.31
N GLU A 867 5.48 25.93 38.74
CA GLU A 867 6.10 24.75 38.09
C GLU A 867 6.23 23.58 39.07
N ARG A 868 6.64 23.85 40.32
CA ARG A 868 6.69 22.85 41.39
C ARG A 868 5.32 22.27 41.73
N LEU A 869 4.27 23.09 41.79
CA LEU A 869 2.89 22.66 42.03
C LEU A 869 2.33 21.86 40.85
N ILE A 870 2.60 22.25 39.61
CA ILE A 870 2.22 21.51 38.40
C ILE A 870 2.90 20.13 38.39
N ASN A 871 4.19 20.07 38.66
CA ASN A 871 4.93 18.80 38.78
C ASN A 871 4.37 17.93 39.92
N ARG A 872 4.02 18.54 41.06
CA ARG A 872 3.39 17.84 42.18
C ARG A 872 1.99 17.32 41.86
N GLN A 873 1.23 18.02 41.03
CA GLN A 873 -0.06 17.56 40.53
C GLN A 873 0.12 16.37 39.56
N HIS A 874 1.07 16.44 38.63
CA HIS A 874 1.41 15.32 37.74
C HIS A 874 1.88 14.08 38.53
N GLU A 875 2.72 14.24 39.56
CA GLU A 875 3.09 13.15 40.49
C GLU A 875 1.87 12.48 41.16
N LEU A 876 0.81 13.25 41.45
CA LEU A 876 -0.40 12.75 42.11
C LEU A 876 -1.36 12.11 41.11
N GLU A 877 -1.52 12.69 39.93
CA GLU A 877 -2.31 12.11 38.84
C GLU A 877 -1.70 10.79 38.34
N ASP A 878 -0.39 10.70 38.19
CA ASP A 878 0.28 9.44 37.81
C ASP A 878 0.26 8.40 38.93
N ARG A 879 0.17 8.81 40.20
CA ARG A 879 -0.13 7.89 41.31
C ARG A 879 -1.60 7.46 41.36
N ALA A 880 -2.52 8.26 40.82
CA ALA A 880 -3.92 7.89 40.68
C ALA A 880 -4.14 6.93 39.49
N LYS A 881 -3.46 7.14 38.36
CA LYS A 881 -3.45 6.25 37.17
C LYS A 881 -2.78 4.88 37.44
N ARG A 882 -2.09 4.71 38.57
CA ARG A 882 -1.40 3.47 38.99
C ARG A 882 -2.10 2.77 40.17
N LYS A 883 -3.40 3.04 40.37
CA LYS A 883 -4.27 2.40 41.36
C LYS A 883 -5.54 1.87 40.70
#